data_AF-Q53U26-F1
#
_entry.id   AF-Q53U26-F1
#
_cell.length_a   1.000
_cell.length_b   1.000
_cell.length_c   1.000
_cell.angle_alpha   90.00
_cell.angle_beta   90.00
_cell.angle_gamma   90.00
#
_symmetry.space_group_name_H-M   'P 1'
#
loop_
_entity.id
_entity.type
_entity.pdbx_description
1 polymer ?
#
loop_
_entity_poly.entity_id
_entity_poly.type
_entity_poly.pdbx_seq_one_letter_code
_entity_poly.pdbx_strand_id
1 'polypeptide(L)'
;MAHPQQERVGLVVRGGPSGARTSGAATRLARHHLSAAAALYEEDRPDSALADQLRVRAAGTAVDHTLPVWLGNALAVAATAGRDGTPPAEDLADLLLLLHPRGASTPYRSRFEQAARALIEAGPTGAERSAVRAAAALALAQYAAGAHGEAASTLGEVPAGSWDRDAVLRGPVNRLAGRLALARGALEEAEGLLGRALDAYRTDGDRAGVAAASLDLAAALTRLGRTGEVLRAVLEAFGGYPDSVPHPLMRGGLLALEEALATAGRYGELLSAQEALRAQYATEGGDRRAEGLLLTRTARTLIRLGRLGEAREAARTALGHLAGAADLEGDREEARRLLAEAGGGDAGTHGARTIVALDTGGDHIAAGRALSLALAMSRGEGAIGPADHRMVVEEAHCLAVLPSGAPVGELVTGLARWLPDELEAAGASPAARLAVHTGTVEERGGRIDASGLNVRLAVAMTRSAEFRSLSENYPFHSTVCLSPEAFALLGGDGAGGGRRDGGPGGDRARRRDGGAERDEAGRTGGAGPVAGFRVHEVSEGGRAVCFVLTPRLDLSAYDAELLMAARLFADADPDGRLMAAALRKSIDSVLDPERTGRYDPNDLDEREKSLISALLEQELRASFPGLPGFRLRLFLSGHDWAFPQIWDSGICLLVRADEEHARWSVGLLRTRPGMTVAPVNRDAPSPLTTEAREAVLWLHRSAPLRENLLLRLPERDRVAILAPASGADRTAELFRRVRERPVPEAALRAVTRRRDNARTVREAAAVLREEGVLVVGGNRRGRELAGALRLPVPDADAYVSVRLTRRRPHHAAPSIVAGGVAWVAAGPDDPLEPLPGDLPNPRRPR
;
A
#
# COMPACT_ATOMS: atom_id res chain seq x y z
N MET A 1 -70.43 -22.17 31.42
CA MET A 1 -70.91 -20.98 30.69
C MET A 1 -70.89 -19.81 31.66
N ALA A 2 -69.80 -19.04 31.67
CA ALA A 2 -69.72 -17.78 32.40
C ALA A 2 -68.47 -17.02 31.93
N HIS A 3 -68.65 -15.82 31.40
CA HIS A 3 -67.64 -14.77 31.45
C HIS A 3 -68.31 -13.41 31.33
N PRO A 4 -68.09 -12.51 32.31
CA PRO A 4 -68.21 -11.07 32.13
C PRO A 4 -66.82 -10.38 32.11
N GLN A 5 -66.83 -9.21 31.47
CA GLN A 5 -65.95 -8.02 31.49
C GLN A 5 -64.54 -8.08 32.12
N GLN A 6 -63.56 -7.54 31.38
CA GLN A 6 -62.46 -6.76 31.98
C GLN A 6 -61.96 -5.65 31.05
N GLU A 7 -61.72 -4.49 31.67
CA GLU A 7 -61.32 -3.19 31.14
C GLU A 7 -59.99 -3.20 30.38
N ARG A 8 -59.92 -2.49 29.24
CA ARG A 8 -58.64 -2.06 28.65
C ARG A 8 -58.35 -0.63 29.07
N VAL A 9 -57.52 -0.50 30.11
CA VAL A 9 -56.86 0.76 30.49
C VAL A 9 -55.92 1.17 29.35
N GLY A 10 -56.14 2.35 28.80
CA GLY A 10 -55.22 3.00 27.86
C GLY A 10 -53.94 3.41 28.58
N LEU A 11 -52.81 2.83 28.16
CA LEU A 11 -51.49 3.29 28.57
C LEU A 11 -50.99 4.31 27.55
N VAL A 12 -51.25 5.59 27.81
CA VAL A 12 -50.50 6.69 27.21
C VAL A 12 -49.07 6.62 27.78
N VAL A 13 -48.14 6.02 27.03
CA VAL A 13 -46.72 6.06 27.36
C VAL A 13 -46.22 7.47 27.07
N ARG A 14 -46.25 8.34 28.09
CA ARG A 14 -45.44 9.55 28.11
C ARG A 14 -43.96 9.15 28.02
N GLY A 15 -43.25 9.64 27.00
CA GLY A 15 -41.83 9.37 26.77
C GLY A 15 -40.98 9.70 28.01
N GLY A 16 -40.36 8.68 28.60
CA GLY A 16 -39.49 8.84 29.76
C GLY A 16 -38.07 9.32 29.40
N PRO A 17 -37.28 9.76 30.41
CA PRO A 17 -35.90 10.28 30.26
C PRO A 17 -34.85 9.27 29.75
N SER A 18 -35.28 8.06 29.39
CA SER A 18 -34.47 7.03 28.73
C SER A 18 -34.37 7.29 27.21
N GLY A 19 -35.49 7.63 26.56
CA GLY A 19 -35.52 7.89 25.10
C GLY A 19 -34.68 9.10 24.69
N ALA A 20 -34.66 10.15 25.52
CA ALA A 20 -33.84 11.33 25.30
C ALA A 20 -32.32 11.05 25.42
N ARG A 21 -31.91 10.13 26.32
CA ARG A 21 -30.51 9.75 26.51
C ARG A 21 -30.00 8.87 25.36
N THR A 22 -30.83 7.96 24.86
CA THR A 22 -30.53 7.09 23.71
C THR A 22 -30.46 7.88 22.40
N SER A 23 -31.41 8.79 22.17
CA SER A 23 -31.40 9.73 21.04
C SER A 23 -30.14 10.63 21.04
N GLY A 24 -29.73 11.11 22.22
CA GLY A 24 -28.49 11.87 22.36
C GLY A 24 -27.21 11.07 22.07
N ALA A 25 -27.18 9.77 22.38
CA ALA A 25 -26.05 8.90 22.06
C ALA A 25 -25.97 8.57 20.56
N ALA A 26 -27.11 8.27 19.92
CA ALA A 26 -27.19 8.04 18.48
C ALA A 26 -26.75 9.28 17.69
N THR A 27 -27.18 10.47 18.11
CA THR A 27 -26.77 11.75 17.50
C THR A 27 -25.25 11.97 17.60
N ARG A 28 -24.63 11.67 18.75
CA ARG A 28 -23.16 11.80 18.90
C ARG A 28 -22.41 10.82 18.00
N LEU A 29 -22.91 9.60 17.86
CA LEU A 29 -22.32 8.59 16.97
C LEU A 29 -22.43 8.98 15.50
N ALA A 30 -23.59 9.47 15.06
CA ALA A 30 -23.79 9.97 13.70
C ALA A 30 -22.83 11.13 13.38
N ARG A 31 -22.68 12.09 14.30
CA ARG A 31 -21.73 13.21 14.13
C ARG A 31 -20.27 12.77 14.11
N HIS A 32 -19.91 11.72 14.85
CA HIS A 32 -18.59 11.12 14.77
C HIS A 32 -18.34 10.51 13.38
N HIS A 33 -19.29 9.75 12.84
CA HIS A 33 -19.21 9.22 11.48
C HIS A 33 -19.19 10.31 10.42
N LEU A 34 -19.95 11.39 10.62
CA LEU A 34 -19.98 12.56 9.75
C LEU A 34 -18.62 13.25 9.68
N SER A 35 -17.96 13.44 10.83
CA SER A 35 -16.60 14.00 10.91
C SER A 35 -15.54 13.10 10.25
N ALA A 36 -15.68 11.78 10.38
CA ALA A 36 -14.81 10.81 9.70
C ALA A 36 -15.05 10.77 8.18
N ALA A 37 -16.31 10.88 7.74
CA ALA A 37 -16.66 10.98 6.32
C ALA A 37 -16.15 12.27 5.69
N ALA A 38 -16.17 13.40 6.42
CA ALA A 38 -15.59 14.66 5.96
C ALA A 38 -14.08 14.54 5.74
N ALA A 39 -13.34 13.96 6.70
CA ALA A 39 -11.90 13.72 6.55
C ALA A 39 -11.58 12.83 5.33
N LEU A 40 -12.33 11.74 5.15
CA LEU A 40 -12.16 10.86 4.00
C LEU A 40 -12.47 11.58 2.67
N TYR A 41 -13.49 12.44 2.65
CA TYR A 41 -13.87 13.18 1.45
C TYR A 41 -12.83 14.24 1.06
N GLU A 42 -12.27 14.94 2.06
CA GLU A 42 -11.18 15.90 1.87
C GLU A 42 -9.88 15.21 1.40
N GLU A 43 -9.59 14.01 1.90
CA GLU A 43 -8.46 13.20 1.43
C GLU A 43 -8.62 12.81 -0.05
N ASP A 44 -9.82 12.36 -0.46
CA ASP A 44 -10.11 11.99 -1.84
C ASP A 44 -10.17 13.22 -2.79
N ARG A 45 -10.52 14.40 -2.25
CA ARG A 45 -10.75 15.64 -3.00
C ARG A 45 -10.16 16.83 -2.25
N PRO A 46 -8.83 17.00 -2.32
CA PRO A 46 -8.19 18.19 -1.78
C PRO A 46 -8.80 19.45 -2.42
N ASP A 47 -8.97 20.50 -1.61
CA ASP A 47 -9.56 21.80 -1.97
C ASP A 47 -11.07 21.81 -2.31
N SER A 48 -11.81 20.75 -1.96
CA SER A 48 -13.27 20.76 -2.01
C SER A 48 -13.87 21.54 -0.82
N ALA A 49 -14.85 22.41 -1.09
CA ALA A 49 -15.56 23.17 -0.05
C ALA A 49 -16.76 22.41 0.58
N LEU A 50 -17.10 21.21 0.10
CA LEU A 50 -18.33 20.51 0.51
C LEU A 50 -18.44 20.28 2.03
N ALA A 51 -17.34 19.88 2.70
CA ALA A 51 -17.34 19.66 4.15
C ALA A 51 -17.60 20.97 4.93
N ASP A 52 -16.99 22.07 4.48
CA ASP A 52 -17.18 23.41 5.04
C ASP A 52 -18.62 23.93 4.82
N GLN A 53 -19.21 23.69 3.64
CA GLN A 53 -20.61 24.04 3.36
C GLN A 53 -21.59 23.28 4.24
N LEU A 54 -21.30 22.00 4.51
CA LEU A 54 -22.04 21.17 5.46
C LEU A 54 -21.77 21.57 6.91
N ARG A 55 -20.80 22.47 7.17
CA ARG A 55 -20.35 22.91 8.49
C ARG A 55 -19.86 21.75 9.37
N VAL A 56 -19.24 20.76 8.73
CA VAL A 56 -18.70 19.56 9.39
C VAL A 56 -17.20 19.71 9.52
N ARG A 57 -16.68 19.62 10.75
CA ARG A 57 -15.23 19.62 10.97
C ARG A 57 -14.65 18.23 10.71
N ALA A 58 -13.70 18.12 9.78
CA ALA A 58 -12.94 16.90 9.56
C ALA A 58 -12.15 16.48 10.82
N ALA A 59 -12.03 15.17 11.03
CA ALA A 59 -11.30 14.61 12.16
C ALA A 59 -9.78 14.89 12.02
N GLY A 60 -9.18 15.55 13.02
CA GLY A 60 -7.78 16.01 12.97
C GLY A 60 -6.70 14.96 13.26
N THR A 61 -7.08 13.69 13.39
CA THR A 61 -6.17 12.56 13.56
C THR A 61 -6.56 11.52 12.53
N ALA A 62 -5.56 10.93 11.84
CA ALA A 62 -5.76 9.78 10.96
C ALA A 62 -6.58 8.70 11.69
N VAL A 63 -7.90 8.74 11.49
CA VAL A 63 -8.74 7.57 11.71
C VAL A 63 -8.10 6.54 10.80
N ASP A 64 -7.74 5.37 11.32
CA ASP A 64 -7.15 4.34 10.51
C ASP A 64 -8.18 3.91 9.44
N HIS A 65 -8.15 4.59 8.28
CA HIS A 65 -9.11 4.44 7.19
C HIS A 65 -9.00 3.05 6.54
N THR A 66 -8.02 2.25 6.97
CA THR A 66 -7.78 0.88 6.54
C THR A 66 -8.76 -0.15 7.13
N LEU A 67 -9.65 0.24 8.07
CA LEU A 67 -10.68 -0.65 8.61
C LEU A 67 -12.03 -0.53 7.85
N PRO A 68 -12.48 -1.57 7.10
CA PRO A 68 -13.78 -1.58 6.40
C PRO A 68 -15.01 -1.44 7.31
N VAL A 69 -14.81 -1.60 8.62
CA VAL A 69 -15.86 -1.78 9.64
C VAL A 69 -16.62 -0.49 9.92
N TRP A 70 -15.94 0.67 9.99
CA TRP A 70 -16.61 1.93 10.35
C TRP A 70 -17.54 2.43 9.23
N LEU A 71 -17.18 2.24 7.96
CA LEU A 71 -18.02 2.55 6.80
C LEU A 71 -19.32 1.73 6.81
N GLY A 72 -19.20 0.43 7.08
CA GLY A 72 -20.36 -0.45 7.25
C GLY A 72 -21.28 0.01 8.38
N ASN A 73 -20.71 0.43 9.51
CA ASN A 73 -21.46 0.92 10.67
C ASN A 73 -22.13 2.28 10.38
N ALA A 74 -21.44 3.20 9.69
CA ALA A 74 -21.99 4.51 9.32
C ALA A 74 -23.23 4.36 8.41
N LEU A 75 -23.15 3.49 7.39
CA LEU A 75 -24.28 3.20 6.50
C LEU A 75 -25.41 2.48 7.22
N ALA A 76 -25.09 1.56 8.15
CA ALA A 76 -26.09 0.89 8.96
C ALA A 76 -26.84 1.88 9.88
N VAL A 77 -26.15 2.86 10.47
CA VAL A 77 -26.76 3.93 11.25
C VAL A 77 -27.69 4.78 10.36
N ALA A 78 -27.25 5.18 9.17
CA ALA A 78 -28.07 5.93 8.22
C ALA A 78 -29.34 5.16 7.78
N ALA A 79 -29.25 3.84 7.62
CA ALA A 79 -30.38 2.98 7.29
C ALA A 79 -31.44 2.86 8.39
N THR A 80 -31.19 3.38 9.60
CA THR A 80 -32.20 3.41 10.67
C THR A 80 -33.14 4.59 10.61
N ALA A 81 -32.96 5.53 9.67
CA ALA A 81 -33.76 6.75 9.53
C ALA A 81 -35.29 6.52 9.60
N GLY A 82 -36.02 7.47 10.19
CA GLY A 82 -37.48 7.42 10.33
C GLY A 82 -38.00 6.57 11.51
N ARG A 83 -37.11 5.98 12.32
CA ARG A 83 -37.47 5.22 13.54
C ARG A 83 -37.34 6.10 14.80
N ASP A 84 -38.09 5.76 15.85
CA ASP A 84 -38.02 6.45 17.13
C ASP A 84 -36.61 6.39 17.75
N GLY A 85 -36.06 7.55 18.13
CA GLY A 85 -34.74 7.67 18.76
C GLY A 85 -33.55 7.70 17.81
N THR A 86 -33.78 7.91 16.51
CA THR A 86 -32.74 8.01 15.48
C THR A 86 -32.00 9.36 15.50
N PRO A 87 -30.80 9.43 14.90
CA PRO A 87 -30.10 10.69 14.66
C PRO A 87 -30.92 11.62 13.77
N PRO A 88 -30.68 12.95 13.81
CA PRO A 88 -31.32 13.91 12.92
C PRO A 88 -31.17 13.48 11.44
N ALA A 89 -32.28 13.51 10.69
CA ALA A 89 -32.27 13.13 9.28
C ALA A 89 -31.33 13.99 8.43
N GLU A 90 -31.10 15.25 8.82
CA GLU A 90 -30.11 16.14 8.19
C GLU A 90 -28.68 15.60 8.35
N ASP A 91 -28.25 15.25 9.58
CA ASP A 91 -26.91 14.70 9.85
C ASP A 91 -26.67 13.40 9.04
N LEU A 92 -27.72 12.59 8.85
CA LEU A 92 -27.64 11.34 8.06
C LEU A 92 -27.61 11.59 6.55
N ALA A 93 -28.35 12.59 6.05
CA ALA A 93 -28.31 12.96 4.65
C ALA A 93 -26.96 13.57 4.26
N ASP A 94 -26.38 14.38 5.15
CA ASP A 94 -25.05 14.98 4.97
C ASP A 94 -23.95 13.91 4.98
N LEU A 95 -24.11 12.89 5.82
CA LEU A 95 -23.23 11.72 5.83
C LEU A 95 -23.26 10.99 4.47
N LEU A 96 -24.44 10.78 3.89
CA LEU A 96 -24.56 10.14 2.56
C LEU A 96 -23.97 11.00 1.44
N LEU A 97 -24.12 12.32 1.51
CA LEU A 97 -23.49 13.24 0.54
C LEU A 97 -21.96 13.12 0.56
N LEU A 98 -21.35 12.99 1.74
CA LEU A 98 -19.89 12.78 1.86
C LEU A 98 -19.47 11.36 1.45
N LEU A 99 -20.31 10.34 1.68
CA LEU A 99 -19.98 8.95 1.36
C LEU A 99 -20.37 8.48 -0.05
N HIS A 100 -21.05 9.31 -0.86
CA HIS A 100 -21.49 8.92 -2.21
C HIS A 100 -20.41 8.31 -3.11
N PRO A 101 -19.11 8.71 -3.06
CA PRO A 101 -18.08 8.08 -3.89
C PRO A 101 -17.87 6.60 -3.54
N ARG A 102 -18.04 6.25 -2.26
CA ARG A 102 -17.93 4.87 -1.76
C ARG A 102 -19.19 4.07 -2.04
N GLY A 103 -20.34 4.74 -2.20
CA GLY A 103 -21.60 4.13 -2.65
C GLY A 103 -21.52 3.51 -4.04
N ALA A 104 -20.55 3.88 -4.87
CA ALA A 104 -20.32 3.24 -6.17
C ALA A 104 -19.60 1.87 -6.07
N SER A 105 -18.85 1.64 -4.99
CA SER A 105 -18.00 0.47 -4.79
C SER A 105 -18.81 -0.77 -4.39
N THR A 106 -18.48 -1.93 -4.97
CA THR A 106 -19.18 -3.22 -4.76
C THR A 106 -19.41 -3.61 -3.30
N PRO A 107 -18.47 -3.40 -2.35
CA PRO A 107 -18.68 -3.78 -0.94
C PRO A 107 -19.75 -2.96 -0.21
N TYR A 108 -20.08 -1.75 -0.69
CA TYR A 108 -20.91 -0.78 0.04
C TYR A 108 -22.16 -0.33 -0.72
N ARG A 109 -22.24 -0.57 -2.04
CA ARG A 109 -23.33 -0.15 -2.93
C ARG A 109 -24.72 -0.45 -2.37
N SER A 110 -24.99 -1.71 -2.01
CA SER A 110 -26.31 -2.14 -1.53
C SER A 110 -26.69 -1.50 -0.18
N ARG A 111 -25.72 -1.34 0.73
CA ARG A 111 -25.93 -0.69 2.03
C ARG A 111 -26.17 0.81 1.89
N PHE A 112 -25.45 1.45 0.97
CA PHE A 112 -25.63 2.86 0.65
C PHE A 112 -27.02 3.12 0.06
N GLU A 113 -27.44 2.29 -0.90
CA GLU A 113 -28.78 2.40 -1.49
C GLU A 113 -29.89 2.21 -0.44
N GLN A 114 -29.77 1.19 0.41
CA GLN A 114 -30.72 0.97 1.51
C GLN A 114 -30.80 2.17 2.46
N ALA A 115 -29.65 2.76 2.82
CA ALA A 115 -29.61 3.92 3.68
C ALA A 115 -30.25 5.16 3.04
N ALA A 116 -29.99 5.41 1.76
CA ALA A 116 -30.59 6.52 1.03
C ALA A 116 -32.10 6.35 0.88
N ARG A 117 -32.57 5.16 0.49
CA ARG A 117 -34.01 4.87 0.37
C ARG A 117 -34.75 5.03 1.70
N ALA A 118 -34.15 4.57 2.81
CA ALA A 118 -34.74 4.74 4.14
C ALA A 118 -34.96 6.23 4.49
N LEU A 119 -34.02 7.12 4.14
CA LEU A 119 -34.16 8.57 4.35
C LEU A 119 -35.19 9.21 3.41
N ILE A 120 -35.25 8.76 2.16
CA ILE A 120 -36.24 9.24 1.18
C ILE A 120 -37.65 8.88 1.62
N GLU A 121 -37.85 7.64 2.10
CA GLU A 121 -39.14 7.13 2.60
C GLU A 121 -39.55 7.74 3.95
N ALA A 122 -38.58 8.08 4.80
CA ALA A 122 -38.82 8.70 6.09
C ALA A 122 -39.32 10.15 6.00
N GLY A 123 -38.98 10.88 4.93
CA GLY A 123 -39.48 12.23 4.68
C GLY A 123 -40.91 12.20 4.16
N PRO A 124 -41.84 13.05 4.66
CA PRO A 124 -43.20 13.12 4.14
C PRO A 124 -43.16 13.61 2.68
N THR A 125 -43.16 12.69 1.73
CA THR A 125 -43.30 12.93 0.28
C THR A 125 -42.41 14.06 -0.26
N GLY A 126 -41.14 13.78 -0.53
CA GLY A 126 -40.28 14.52 -1.48
C GLY A 126 -39.89 15.97 -1.16
N ALA A 127 -40.47 16.62 -0.14
CA ALA A 127 -40.27 18.05 0.12
C ALA A 127 -39.37 18.38 1.32
N GLU A 128 -38.97 17.39 2.13
CA GLU A 128 -38.07 17.59 3.26
C GLU A 128 -36.61 17.64 2.79
N ARG A 129 -35.85 18.63 3.26
CA ARG A 129 -34.47 18.91 2.80
C ARG A 129 -33.55 17.69 2.90
N SER A 130 -33.69 16.88 3.96
CA SER A 130 -32.96 15.64 4.18
C SER A 130 -33.26 14.57 3.11
N ALA A 131 -34.52 14.40 2.72
CA ALA A 131 -34.93 13.47 1.68
C ALA A 131 -34.39 13.89 0.30
N VAL A 132 -34.44 15.20 -0.01
CA VAL A 132 -33.86 15.77 -1.23
C VAL A 132 -32.34 15.52 -1.31
N ARG A 133 -31.63 15.75 -0.19
CA ARG A 133 -30.18 15.47 -0.09
C ARG A 133 -29.85 13.98 -0.23
N ALA A 134 -30.66 13.10 0.37
CA ALA A 134 -30.47 11.65 0.26
C ALA A 134 -30.71 11.13 -1.16
N ALA A 135 -31.75 11.61 -1.85
CA ALA A 135 -32.01 11.31 -3.25
C ALA A 135 -30.88 11.82 -4.17
N ALA A 136 -30.38 13.03 -3.92
CA ALA A 136 -29.22 13.56 -4.64
C ALA A 136 -27.95 12.71 -4.42
N ALA A 137 -27.67 12.29 -3.18
CA ALA A 137 -26.53 11.42 -2.85
C ALA A 137 -26.64 10.06 -3.54
N LEU A 138 -27.85 9.48 -3.60
CA LEU A 138 -28.11 8.23 -4.31
C LEU A 138 -27.89 8.36 -5.82
N ALA A 139 -28.43 9.41 -6.45
CA ALA A 139 -28.24 9.67 -7.87
C ALA A 139 -26.76 9.86 -8.23
N LEU A 140 -25.99 10.55 -7.37
CA LEU A 140 -24.54 10.70 -7.53
C LEU A 140 -23.80 9.35 -7.47
N ALA A 141 -24.16 8.49 -6.50
CA ALA A 141 -23.56 7.17 -6.36
C ALA A 141 -23.92 6.23 -7.52
N GLN A 142 -25.18 6.23 -7.97
CA GLN A 142 -25.65 5.45 -9.13
C GLN A 142 -24.93 5.88 -10.42
N TYR A 143 -24.78 7.19 -10.64
CA TYR A 143 -24.03 7.70 -11.78
C TYR A 143 -22.57 7.24 -11.74
N ALA A 144 -21.91 7.35 -10.58
CA ALA A 144 -20.53 6.89 -10.41
C ALA A 144 -20.37 5.37 -10.58
N ALA A 145 -21.42 4.58 -10.32
CA ALA A 145 -21.48 3.14 -10.58
C ALA A 145 -21.76 2.77 -12.04
N GLY A 146 -21.98 3.75 -12.93
CA GLY A 146 -22.35 3.54 -14.34
C GLY A 146 -23.85 3.33 -14.60
N ALA A 147 -24.69 3.41 -13.58
CA ALA A 147 -26.14 3.21 -13.68
C ALA A 147 -26.86 4.53 -14.04
N HIS A 148 -26.59 5.07 -15.23
CA HIS A 148 -27.07 6.41 -15.64
C HIS A 148 -28.60 6.51 -15.70
N GLY A 149 -29.29 5.42 -16.10
CA GLY A 149 -30.75 5.38 -16.15
C GLY A 149 -31.39 5.45 -14.76
N GLU A 150 -30.84 4.72 -13.79
CA GLU A 150 -31.28 4.79 -12.40
C GLU A 150 -30.99 6.16 -11.79
N ALA A 151 -29.80 6.72 -12.03
CA ALA A 151 -29.44 8.06 -11.58
C ALA A 151 -30.41 9.12 -12.11
N ALA A 152 -30.81 9.04 -13.38
CA ALA A 152 -31.80 9.92 -13.97
C ALA A 152 -33.20 9.74 -13.37
N SER A 153 -33.61 8.50 -13.09
CA SER A 153 -34.89 8.21 -12.43
C SER A 153 -34.93 8.77 -11.02
N THR A 154 -33.92 8.47 -10.19
CA THR A 154 -33.81 8.95 -8.81
C THR A 154 -33.76 10.47 -8.76
N LEU A 155 -33.05 11.12 -9.69
CA LEU A 155 -33.01 12.57 -9.76
C LEU A 155 -34.34 13.17 -10.25
N GLY A 156 -35.08 12.46 -11.10
CA GLY A 156 -36.42 12.85 -11.56
C GLY A 156 -37.50 12.79 -10.46
N GLU A 157 -37.28 12.01 -9.40
CA GLU A 157 -38.14 11.97 -8.21
C GLU A 157 -37.93 13.20 -7.30
N VAL A 158 -36.81 13.92 -7.45
CA VAL A 158 -36.52 15.13 -6.70
C VAL A 158 -37.32 16.31 -7.27
N PRO A 159 -38.08 17.08 -6.46
CA PRO A 159 -38.90 18.16 -6.97
C PRO A 159 -38.09 19.19 -7.77
N ALA A 160 -38.61 19.61 -8.92
CA ALA A 160 -37.95 20.56 -9.80
C ALA A 160 -37.57 21.87 -9.06
N GLY A 161 -36.31 22.29 -9.20
CA GLY A 161 -35.77 23.50 -8.58
C GLY A 161 -35.54 23.41 -7.07
N SER A 162 -35.74 22.25 -6.44
CA SER A 162 -35.46 22.06 -5.00
C SER A 162 -33.96 22.09 -4.69
N TRP A 163 -33.13 21.42 -5.50
CA TRP A 163 -31.67 21.43 -5.32
C TRP A 163 -31.04 22.81 -5.62
N ASP A 164 -31.67 23.64 -6.44
CA ASP A 164 -31.19 25.01 -6.68
C ASP A 164 -31.35 25.92 -5.45
N ARG A 165 -32.30 25.59 -4.57
CA ARG A 165 -32.52 26.32 -3.30
C ARG A 165 -31.55 25.89 -2.20
N ASP A 166 -30.98 24.69 -2.29
CA ASP A 166 -29.97 24.20 -1.34
C ASP A 166 -28.56 24.45 -1.89
N ALA A 167 -27.84 25.40 -1.27
CA ALA A 167 -26.48 25.76 -1.70
C ALA A 167 -25.55 24.54 -1.83
N VAL A 168 -25.68 23.57 -0.91
CA VAL A 168 -24.87 22.33 -0.89
C VAL A 168 -25.12 21.46 -2.13
N LEU A 169 -26.35 21.44 -2.63
CA LEU A 169 -26.73 20.60 -3.77
C LEU A 169 -26.56 21.33 -5.09
N ARG A 170 -26.63 22.66 -5.11
CA ARG A 170 -26.62 23.47 -6.33
C ARG A 170 -25.43 23.16 -7.22
N GLY A 171 -24.21 23.03 -6.71
CA GLY A 171 -23.05 22.63 -7.50
C GLY A 171 -23.14 21.16 -7.96
N PRO A 172 -23.10 20.18 -7.04
CA PRO A 172 -23.03 18.76 -7.37
C PRO A 172 -24.19 18.24 -8.23
N VAL A 173 -25.41 18.69 -7.95
CA VAL A 173 -26.62 18.19 -8.62
C VAL A 173 -26.81 18.83 -9.99
N ASN A 174 -26.56 20.13 -10.16
CA ASN A 174 -26.58 20.73 -11.50
C ASN A 174 -25.47 20.15 -12.39
N ARG A 175 -24.31 19.84 -11.81
CA ARG A 175 -23.24 19.13 -12.52
C ARG A 175 -23.67 17.73 -12.96
N LEU A 176 -24.31 16.96 -12.08
CA LEU A 176 -24.87 15.64 -12.42
C LEU A 176 -25.94 15.75 -13.51
N ALA A 177 -26.91 16.66 -13.34
CA ALA A 177 -27.99 16.90 -14.29
C ALA A 177 -27.44 17.31 -15.67
N GLY A 178 -26.43 18.17 -15.70
CA GLY A 178 -25.72 18.58 -16.90
C GLY A 178 -25.04 17.40 -17.61
N ARG A 179 -24.35 16.53 -16.87
CA ARG A 179 -23.76 15.30 -17.44
C ARG A 179 -24.81 14.32 -17.97
N LEU A 180 -25.95 14.19 -17.29
CA LEU A 180 -27.09 13.40 -17.78
C LEU A 180 -27.70 14.02 -19.04
N ALA A 181 -27.79 15.35 -19.14
CA ALA A 181 -28.24 16.06 -20.33
C ALA A 181 -27.26 15.88 -21.51
N LEU A 182 -25.95 15.93 -21.25
CA LEU A 182 -24.90 15.61 -22.24
C LEU A 182 -25.04 14.18 -22.79
N ALA A 183 -25.28 13.21 -21.91
CA ALA A 183 -25.49 11.81 -22.29
C ALA A 183 -26.76 11.63 -23.15
N ARG A 184 -27.79 12.46 -22.93
CA ARG A 184 -29.02 12.51 -23.74
C ARG A 184 -28.87 13.33 -25.03
N GLY A 185 -27.79 14.10 -25.18
CA GLY A 185 -27.56 14.99 -26.32
C GLY A 185 -28.31 16.34 -26.24
N ALA A 186 -28.88 16.71 -25.09
CA ALA A 186 -29.51 18.01 -24.88
C ALA A 186 -28.46 19.07 -24.52
N LEU A 187 -27.78 19.62 -25.52
CA LEU A 187 -26.56 20.42 -25.36
C LEU A 187 -26.81 21.78 -24.68
N GLU A 188 -27.89 22.47 -25.06
CA GLU A 188 -28.26 23.77 -24.49
C GLU A 188 -28.76 23.63 -23.05
N GLU A 189 -29.49 22.55 -22.75
CA GLU A 189 -29.88 22.19 -21.38
C GLU A 189 -28.63 21.91 -20.53
N ALA A 190 -27.68 21.13 -21.09
CA ALA A 190 -26.42 20.83 -20.43
C ALA A 190 -25.59 22.08 -20.16
N GLU A 191 -25.43 22.99 -21.13
CA GLU A 191 -24.72 24.26 -20.95
C GLU A 191 -25.34 25.06 -19.80
N GLY A 192 -26.66 25.23 -19.78
CA GLY A 192 -27.35 25.99 -18.74
C GLY A 192 -27.27 25.35 -17.35
N LEU A 193 -27.23 24.02 -17.26
CA LEU A 193 -27.04 23.31 -15.99
C LEU A 193 -25.59 23.39 -15.51
N LEU A 194 -24.62 23.17 -16.41
CA LEU A 194 -23.20 23.19 -16.08
C LEU A 194 -22.70 24.59 -15.74
N GLY A 195 -23.23 25.63 -16.40
CA GLY A 195 -22.99 27.03 -16.04
C GLY A 195 -23.48 27.35 -14.62
N ARG A 196 -24.69 26.92 -14.27
CA ARG A 196 -25.23 27.06 -12.89
C ARG A 196 -24.38 26.32 -11.86
N ALA A 197 -23.87 25.13 -12.20
CA ALA A 197 -22.98 24.38 -11.33
C ALA A 197 -21.64 25.12 -11.12
N LEU A 198 -21.06 25.64 -12.19
CA LEU A 198 -19.80 26.38 -12.16
C LEU A 198 -19.93 27.66 -11.32
N ASP A 199 -21.00 28.43 -11.49
CA ASP A 199 -21.25 29.64 -10.71
C ASP A 199 -21.47 29.35 -9.22
N ALA A 200 -22.11 28.21 -8.89
CA ALA A 200 -22.22 27.75 -7.52
C ALA A 200 -20.84 27.45 -6.92
N TYR A 201 -20.02 26.61 -7.59
CA TYR A 201 -18.68 26.27 -7.09
C TYR A 201 -17.76 27.50 -6.95
N ARG A 202 -17.85 28.48 -7.86
CA ARG A 202 -17.13 29.76 -7.73
C ARG A 202 -17.55 30.54 -6.51
N THR A 203 -18.86 30.66 -6.28
CA THR A 203 -19.42 31.35 -5.10
C THR A 203 -18.96 30.70 -3.81
N ASP A 204 -18.83 29.37 -3.85
CA ASP A 204 -18.49 28.55 -2.71
C ASP A 204 -16.98 28.44 -2.44
N GLY A 205 -16.14 28.91 -3.37
CA GLY A 205 -14.68 28.76 -3.29
C GLY A 205 -14.18 27.33 -3.50
N ASP A 206 -15.02 26.44 -4.05
CA ASP A 206 -14.69 25.03 -4.29
C ASP A 206 -13.82 24.88 -5.55
N ARG A 207 -12.50 24.83 -5.38
CA ARG A 207 -11.56 24.77 -6.52
C ARG A 207 -11.70 23.46 -7.30
N ALA A 208 -11.91 22.35 -6.59
CA ALA A 208 -12.10 21.04 -7.21
C ALA A 208 -13.40 21.00 -8.02
N GLY A 209 -14.48 21.56 -7.47
CA GLY A 209 -15.76 21.73 -8.13
C GLY A 209 -15.69 22.65 -9.35
N VAL A 210 -15.01 23.79 -9.24
CA VAL A 210 -14.77 24.74 -10.36
C VAL A 210 -14.05 24.02 -11.50
N ALA A 211 -12.97 23.30 -11.23
CA ALA A 211 -12.25 22.57 -12.26
C ALA A 211 -13.16 21.52 -12.90
N ALA A 212 -13.81 20.67 -12.11
CA ALA A 212 -14.62 19.59 -12.64
C ALA A 212 -15.84 20.07 -13.45
N ALA A 213 -16.52 21.14 -13.01
CA ALA A 213 -17.64 21.74 -13.74
C ALA A 213 -17.19 22.48 -15.00
N SER A 214 -16.03 23.16 -14.96
CA SER A 214 -15.48 23.84 -16.14
C SER A 214 -15.13 22.86 -17.25
N LEU A 215 -14.67 21.65 -16.91
CA LEU A 215 -14.39 20.60 -17.88
C LEU A 215 -15.63 19.97 -18.49
N ASP A 216 -16.65 19.69 -17.66
CA ASP A 216 -17.94 19.21 -18.17
C ASP A 216 -18.59 20.28 -19.07
N LEU A 217 -18.49 21.57 -18.70
CA LEU A 217 -18.94 22.71 -19.52
C LEU A 217 -18.15 22.83 -20.81
N ALA A 218 -16.82 22.65 -20.77
CA ALA A 218 -15.98 22.63 -21.97
C ALA A 218 -16.44 21.54 -22.95
N ALA A 219 -16.78 20.34 -22.46
CA ALA A 219 -17.32 19.27 -23.30
C ALA A 219 -18.67 19.66 -23.96
N ALA A 220 -19.55 20.37 -23.24
CA ALA A 220 -20.79 20.90 -23.81
C ALA A 220 -20.52 21.95 -24.90
N LEU A 221 -19.66 22.92 -24.62
CA LEU A 221 -19.29 24.02 -25.51
C LEU A 221 -18.57 23.54 -26.78
N THR A 222 -17.76 22.48 -26.68
CA THR A 222 -17.12 21.84 -27.83
C THR A 222 -18.16 21.25 -28.78
N ARG A 223 -19.16 20.53 -28.26
CA ARG A 223 -20.27 19.99 -29.08
C ARG A 223 -21.15 21.09 -29.69
N LEU A 224 -21.18 22.27 -29.09
CA LEU A 224 -21.84 23.47 -29.61
C LEU A 224 -20.96 24.29 -30.57
N GLY A 225 -19.69 23.93 -30.77
CA GLY A 225 -18.76 24.63 -31.66
C GLY A 225 -18.24 25.99 -31.14
N ARG A 226 -18.35 26.29 -29.84
CA ARG A 226 -17.98 27.59 -29.24
C ARG A 226 -16.52 27.64 -28.77
N THR A 227 -15.59 27.53 -29.71
CA THR A 227 -14.16 27.29 -29.45
C THR A 227 -13.47 28.32 -28.53
N GLY A 228 -13.83 29.60 -28.62
CA GLY A 228 -13.23 30.66 -27.78
C GLY A 228 -13.69 30.63 -26.31
N GLU A 229 -14.78 29.93 -26.02
CA GLU A 229 -15.28 29.73 -24.66
C GLU A 229 -14.74 28.44 -24.05
N VAL A 230 -14.50 27.42 -24.86
CA VAL A 230 -13.83 26.18 -24.45
C VAL A 230 -12.44 26.47 -23.87
N LEU A 231 -11.64 27.29 -24.56
CA LEU A 231 -10.29 27.64 -24.08
C LEU A 231 -10.34 28.32 -22.71
N ARG A 232 -11.32 29.20 -22.48
CA ARG A 232 -11.48 29.88 -21.18
C ARG A 232 -11.88 28.91 -20.08
N ALA A 233 -12.85 28.03 -20.34
CA ALA A 233 -13.28 27.02 -19.38
C ALA A 233 -12.14 26.04 -19.03
N VAL A 234 -11.34 25.61 -20.01
CA VAL A 234 -10.20 24.72 -19.76
C VAL A 234 -9.08 25.42 -18.98
N LEU A 235 -8.74 26.66 -19.33
CA LEU A 235 -7.71 27.42 -18.59
C LEU A 235 -8.15 27.71 -17.16
N GLU A 236 -9.43 27.96 -16.92
CA GLU A 236 -9.98 28.10 -15.57
C GLU A 236 -9.89 26.79 -14.78
N ALA A 237 -10.13 25.65 -15.43
CA ALA A 237 -9.93 24.35 -14.79
C ALA A 237 -8.45 24.09 -14.39
N PHE A 238 -7.50 24.53 -15.21
CA PHE A 238 -6.07 24.41 -14.93
C PHE A 238 -5.54 25.45 -13.93
N GLY A 239 -6.13 26.65 -13.88
CA GLY A 239 -5.75 27.70 -12.93
C GLY A 239 -5.96 27.32 -11.46
N GLY A 240 -6.79 26.29 -11.19
CA GLY A 240 -7.00 25.72 -9.86
C GLY A 240 -5.90 24.76 -9.37
N TYR A 241 -5.04 24.25 -10.27
CA TYR A 241 -4.03 23.23 -9.97
C TYR A 241 -2.67 23.58 -10.60
N PRO A 242 -1.85 24.43 -9.96
CA PRO A 242 -0.61 24.94 -10.56
C PRO A 242 0.54 23.91 -10.65
N ASP A 243 0.49 22.80 -9.89
CA ASP A 243 1.63 21.90 -9.72
C ASP A 243 1.31 20.39 -9.94
N SER A 244 2.00 19.81 -10.93
CA SER A 244 2.74 18.51 -10.95
C SER A 244 2.17 17.20 -10.36
N VAL A 245 0.85 17.03 -10.15
CA VAL A 245 0.26 15.71 -9.86
C VAL A 245 -0.67 15.25 -10.99
N PRO A 246 -0.52 14.02 -11.54
CA PRO A 246 -1.50 13.45 -12.46
C PRO A 246 -2.87 13.36 -11.77
N HIS A 247 -3.84 14.14 -12.25
CA HIS A 247 -5.21 14.12 -11.74
C HIS A 247 -6.19 13.69 -12.86
N PRO A 248 -7.14 12.77 -12.64
CA PRO A 248 -8.05 12.28 -13.68
C PRO A 248 -8.89 13.38 -14.36
N LEU A 249 -9.13 14.50 -13.68
CA LEU A 249 -9.80 15.67 -14.26
C LEU A 249 -8.93 16.36 -15.33
N MET A 250 -7.61 16.42 -15.13
CA MET A 250 -6.67 17.05 -16.08
C MET A 250 -6.75 16.39 -17.47
N ARG A 251 -6.95 15.07 -17.54
CA ARG A 251 -7.07 14.31 -18.79
C ARG A 251 -8.33 14.69 -19.57
N GLY A 252 -9.45 14.83 -18.87
CA GLY A 252 -10.71 15.28 -19.45
C GLY A 252 -10.61 16.69 -20.06
N GLY A 253 -9.88 17.59 -19.41
CA GLY A 253 -9.63 18.93 -19.92
C GLY A 253 -8.71 19.01 -21.12
N LEU A 254 -7.62 18.22 -21.11
CA LEU A 254 -6.71 18.14 -22.25
C LEU A 254 -7.40 17.55 -23.50
N LEU A 255 -8.31 16.60 -23.34
CA LEU A 255 -9.12 16.07 -24.45
C LEU A 255 -10.10 17.11 -25.02
N ALA A 256 -10.78 17.87 -24.16
CA ALA A 256 -11.68 18.95 -24.60
C ALA A 256 -10.91 20.09 -25.29
N LEU A 257 -9.69 20.38 -24.81
CA LEU A 257 -8.79 21.36 -25.40
C LEU A 257 -8.27 20.93 -26.77
N GLU A 258 -7.90 19.66 -26.92
CA GLU A 258 -7.45 19.08 -28.19
C GLU A 258 -8.51 19.28 -29.29
N GLU A 259 -9.76 18.94 -29.00
CA GLU A 259 -10.87 19.07 -29.96
C GLU A 259 -11.16 20.53 -30.34
N ALA A 260 -11.10 21.43 -29.36
CA ALA A 260 -11.28 22.87 -29.56
C ALA A 260 -10.16 23.47 -30.43
N LEU A 261 -8.89 23.20 -30.10
CA LEU A 261 -7.74 23.74 -30.83
C LEU A 261 -7.65 23.19 -32.26
N ALA A 262 -8.04 21.93 -32.47
CA ALA A 262 -8.16 21.33 -33.80
C ALA A 262 -9.21 22.06 -34.66
N THR A 263 -10.36 22.41 -34.07
CA THR A 263 -11.43 23.16 -34.75
C THR A 263 -11.04 24.60 -35.07
N ALA A 264 -10.26 25.26 -34.19
CA ALA A 264 -9.73 26.60 -34.43
C ALA A 264 -8.50 26.64 -35.36
N GLY A 265 -7.95 25.50 -35.78
CA GLY A 265 -6.77 25.42 -36.64
C GLY A 265 -5.46 25.90 -35.99
N ARG A 266 -5.38 25.95 -34.65
CA ARG A 266 -4.19 26.38 -33.89
C ARG A 266 -3.25 25.20 -33.64
N TYR A 267 -2.64 24.66 -34.71
CA TYR A 267 -1.90 23.38 -34.69
C TYR A 267 -0.66 23.35 -33.79
N GLY A 268 -0.01 24.50 -33.52
CA GLY A 268 1.13 24.58 -32.60
C GLY A 268 0.73 24.33 -31.15
N GLU A 269 -0.34 24.98 -30.69
CA GLU A 269 -0.88 24.79 -29.33
C GLU A 269 -1.60 23.44 -29.18
N LEU A 270 -2.22 22.96 -30.26
CA LEU A 270 -2.79 21.61 -30.32
C LEU A 270 -1.73 20.55 -30.03
N LEU A 271 -0.54 20.70 -30.62
CA LEU A 271 0.57 19.76 -30.40
C LEU A 271 1.00 19.75 -28.93
N SER A 272 1.13 20.92 -28.29
CA SER A 272 1.46 21.02 -26.87
C SER A 272 0.41 20.38 -25.97
N ALA A 273 -0.89 20.53 -26.29
CA ALA A 273 -1.97 19.86 -25.58
C ALA A 273 -1.92 18.32 -25.75
N GLN A 274 -1.60 17.84 -26.95
CA GLN A 274 -1.43 16.41 -27.25
C GLN A 274 -0.20 15.80 -26.54
N GLU A 275 0.89 16.56 -26.42
CA GLU A 275 2.09 16.15 -25.66
C GLU A 275 1.81 16.05 -24.16
N ALA A 276 1.11 17.04 -23.59
CA ALA A 276 0.67 17.00 -22.20
C ALA A 276 -0.28 15.82 -21.92
N LEU A 277 -1.20 15.54 -22.85
CA LEU A 277 -2.12 14.42 -22.76
C LEU A 277 -1.38 13.07 -22.83
N ARG A 278 -0.35 12.97 -23.68
CA ARG A 278 0.52 11.79 -23.76
C ARG A 278 1.32 11.56 -22.48
N ALA A 279 1.82 12.63 -21.85
CA ALA A 279 2.50 12.54 -20.56
C ALA A 279 1.57 12.02 -19.46
N GLN A 280 0.29 12.44 -19.47
CA GLN A 280 -0.70 11.92 -18.53
C GLN A 280 -0.99 10.42 -18.73
N TYR A 281 -1.18 9.99 -19.98
CA TYR A 281 -1.38 8.58 -20.30
C TYR A 281 -0.22 7.70 -19.83
N ALA A 282 1.01 8.19 -19.96
CA ALA A 282 2.21 7.49 -19.48
C ALA A 282 2.25 7.37 -17.94
N THR A 283 1.76 8.36 -17.20
CA THR A 283 1.72 8.33 -15.73
C THR A 283 0.56 7.51 -15.14
N GLU A 284 -0.57 7.38 -15.85
CA GLU A 284 -1.79 6.71 -15.37
C GLU A 284 -1.86 5.21 -15.72
N GLY A 285 -0.75 4.60 -16.19
CA GLY A 285 -0.70 3.17 -16.49
C GLY A 285 -0.92 2.79 -17.96
N GLY A 286 -0.76 3.74 -18.89
CA GLY A 286 -0.47 3.46 -20.29
C GLY A 286 -1.56 2.70 -21.06
N ASP A 287 -2.76 3.30 -21.19
CA ASP A 287 -3.80 2.79 -22.09
C ASP A 287 -3.31 2.87 -23.54
N ARG A 288 -2.74 1.76 -24.03
CA ARG A 288 -2.16 1.68 -25.38
C ARG A 288 -3.17 2.04 -26.46
N ARG A 289 -4.46 1.72 -26.29
CA ARG A 289 -5.48 2.08 -27.28
C ARG A 289 -5.64 3.60 -27.32
N ALA A 290 -5.82 4.24 -26.17
CA ALA A 290 -5.98 5.69 -26.10
C ALA A 290 -4.72 6.44 -26.56
N GLU A 291 -3.53 5.94 -26.22
CA GLU A 291 -2.25 6.47 -26.69
C GLU A 291 -2.09 6.31 -28.20
N GLY A 292 -2.47 5.17 -28.77
CA GLY A 292 -2.44 4.95 -30.21
C GLY A 292 -3.34 5.90 -30.99
N LEU A 293 -4.58 6.09 -30.51
CA LEU A 293 -5.53 7.04 -31.09
C LEU A 293 -5.05 8.50 -30.95
N LEU A 294 -4.39 8.83 -29.84
CA LEU A 294 -3.76 10.13 -29.65
C LEU A 294 -2.60 10.34 -30.64
N LEU A 295 -1.71 9.36 -30.78
CA LEU A 295 -0.55 9.43 -31.67
C LEU A 295 -0.95 9.51 -33.16
N THR A 296 -2.04 8.87 -33.58
CA THR A 296 -2.61 9.06 -34.93
C THR A 296 -3.03 10.51 -35.14
N ARG A 297 -3.68 11.14 -34.15
CA ARG A 297 -4.06 12.56 -34.19
C ARG A 297 -2.83 13.48 -34.14
N THR A 298 -1.82 13.16 -33.33
CA THR A 298 -0.54 13.88 -33.27
C THR A 298 0.22 13.82 -34.60
N ALA A 299 0.28 12.67 -35.26
CA ALA A 299 0.92 12.51 -36.56
C ALA A 299 0.26 13.40 -37.63
N ARG A 300 -1.07 13.49 -37.61
CA ARG A 300 -1.84 14.41 -38.47
C ARG A 300 -1.50 15.88 -38.18
N THR A 301 -1.44 16.28 -36.90
CA THR A 301 -1.00 17.62 -36.48
C THR A 301 0.41 17.93 -36.97
N LEU A 302 1.36 16.99 -36.83
CA LEU A 302 2.76 17.14 -37.22
C LEU A 302 2.94 17.26 -38.75
N ILE A 303 2.14 16.55 -39.55
CA ILE A 303 2.11 16.72 -41.02
C ILE A 303 1.63 18.13 -41.38
N ARG A 304 0.58 18.64 -40.73
CA ARG A 304 0.10 20.02 -40.94
C ARG A 304 1.13 21.08 -40.55
N LEU A 305 2.01 20.76 -39.60
CA LEU A 305 3.16 21.59 -39.18
C LEU A 305 4.42 21.35 -40.03
N GLY A 306 4.41 20.41 -40.99
CA GLY A 306 5.57 20.09 -41.86
C GLY A 306 6.68 19.25 -41.21
N ARG A 307 6.47 18.69 -40.02
CA ARG A 307 7.46 17.92 -39.25
C ARG A 307 7.40 16.42 -39.60
N LEU A 308 7.79 16.09 -40.84
CA LEU A 308 7.54 14.76 -41.43
C LEU A 308 8.30 13.60 -40.75
N GLY A 309 9.51 13.82 -40.22
CA GLY A 309 10.26 12.77 -39.51
C GLY A 309 9.56 12.33 -38.22
N GLU A 310 9.08 13.30 -37.45
CA GLU A 310 8.34 13.07 -36.20
C GLU A 310 6.94 12.54 -36.48
N ALA A 311 6.32 12.96 -37.57
CA ALA A 311 5.05 12.38 -38.03
C ALA A 311 5.20 10.91 -38.43
N ARG A 312 6.30 10.52 -39.10
CA ARG A 312 6.60 9.10 -39.40
C ARG A 312 6.69 8.29 -38.12
N GLU A 313 7.41 8.82 -37.13
CA GLU A 313 7.60 8.15 -35.85
C GLU A 313 6.27 8.03 -35.10
N ALA A 314 5.53 9.13 -34.96
CA ALA A 314 4.21 9.14 -34.31
C ALA A 314 3.23 8.17 -35.00
N ALA A 315 3.18 8.14 -36.33
CA ALA A 315 2.31 7.22 -37.08
C ALA A 315 2.73 5.75 -36.97
N ARG A 316 4.05 5.47 -36.96
CA ARG A 316 4.57 4.11 -36.71
C ARG A 316 4.23 3.63 -35.30
N THR A 317 4.43 4.49 -34.31
CA THR A 317 4.13 4.18 -32.91
C THR A 317 2.63 4.00 -32.73
N ALA A 318 1.79 4.84 -33.34
CA ALA A 318 0.33 4.68 -33.36
C ALA A 318 -0.12 3.32 -33.93
N LEU A 319 0.48 2.86 -35.04
CA LEU A 319 0.18 1.54 -35.62
C LEU A 319 0.56 0.39 -34.69
N GLY A 320 1.64 0.55 -33.91
CA GLY A 320 2.03 -0.41 -32.87
C GLY A 320 1.03 -0.48 -31.73
N HIS A 321 0.52 0.68 -31.31
CA HIS A 321 -0.45 0.80 -30.22
C HIS A 321 -1.88 0.36 -30.60
N LEU A 322 -2.28 0.49 -31.88
CA LEU A 322 -3.61 0.14 -32.39
C LEU A 322 -3.71 -1.30 -32.93
N ALA A 323 -2.64 -2.10 -32.86
CA ALA A 323 -2.60 -3.46 -33.39
C ALA A 323 -3.40 -4.46 -32.55
N GLY A 324 -4.17 -5.35 -33.21
CA GLY A 324 -4.77 -6.54 -32.57
C GLY A 324 -6.29 -6.50 -32.32
N ALA A 325 -6.97 -5.37 -32.51
CA ALA A 325 -8.43 -5.26 -32.32
C ALA A 325 -9.17 -4.99 -33.65
N ALA A 326 -10.08 -5.88 -34.04
CA ALA A 326 -10.79 -5.80 -35.33
C ALA A 326 -11.68 -4.55 -35.48
N ASP A 327 -12.14 -3.97 -34.37
CA ASP A 327 -12.92 -2.73 -34.28
C ASP A 327 -12.10 -1.46 -34.59
N LEU A 328 -10.76 -1.55 -34.63
CA LEU A 328 -9.84 -0.43 -34.84
C LEU A 328 -9.17 -0.42 -36.23
N GLU A 329 -9.67 -1.20 -37.20
CA GLU A 329 -9.07 -1.24 -38.54
C GLU A 329 -9.12 0.12 -39.25
N GLY A 330 -10.20 0.89 -39.06
CA GLY A 330 -10.33 2.23 -39.64
C GLY A 330 -9.26 3.21 -39.12
N ASP A 331 -8.97 3.18 -37.81
CA ASP A 331 -7.93 4.03 -37.21
C ASP A 331 -6.51 3.58 -37.62
N ARG A 332 -6.32 2.28 -37.83
CA ARG A 332 -5.06 1.71 -38.36
C ARG A 332 -4.86 2.08 -39.83
N GLU A 333 -5.90 2.04 -40.64
CA GLU A 333 -5.83 2.45 -42.04
C GLU A 333 -5.46 3.93 -42.17
N GLU A 334 -6.02 4.78 -41.31
CA GLU A 334 -5.66 6.18 -41.23
C GLU A 334 -4.19 6.38 -40.78
N ALA A 335 -3.72 5.64 -39.78
CA ALA A 335 -2.31 5.71 -39.35
C ALA A 335 -1.34 5.18 -40.43
N ARG A 336 -1.72 4.15 -41.23
CA ARG A 336 -0.92 3.67 -42.37
C ARG A 336 -0.86 4.70 -43.49
N ARG A 337 -1.98 5.39 -43.76
CA ARG A 337 -2.04 6.49 -44.73
C ARG A 337 -1.07 7.61 -44.33
N LEU A 338 -1.14 8.06 -43.07
CA LEU A 338 -0.24 9.09 -42.54
C LEU A 338 1.23 8.64 -42.55
N LEU A 339 1.51 7.36 -42.27
CA LEU A 339 2.87 6.81 -42.34
C LEU A 339 3.41 6.74 -43.79
N ALA A 340 2.59 6.35 -44.76
CA ALA A 340 2.96 6.29 -46.17
C ALA A 340 3.15 7.68 -46.78
N GLU A 341 2.25 8.61 -46.46
CA GLU A 341 2.39 10.04 -46.76
C GLU A 341 3.70 10.59 -46.19
N ALA A 342 4.10 10.07 -45.03
CA ALA A 342 5.35 10.45 -44.44
C ALA A 342 6.56 9.70 -45.08
N GLY A 343 6.54 8.40 -45.43
CA GLY A 343 7.71 7.47 -45.49
C GLY A 343 8.30 6.94 -46.82
N GLY A 344 8.35 7.66 -47.94
CA GLY A 344 8.98 7.12 -49.17
C GLY A 344 10.51 6.85 -49.09
N GLY A 345 10.93 5.58 -48.90
CA GLY A 345 12.21 4.97 -49.34
C GLY A 345 13.10 4.24 -48.30
N ASP A 346 13.37 2.91 -48.42
CA ASP A 346 14.72 2.22 -48.36
C ASP A 346 14.73 0.65 -48.37
N ALA A 347 15.85 -0.03 -48.75
CA ALA A 347 16.07 -1.51 -48.76
C ALA A 347 17.56 -2.03 -48.55
N GLY A 348 17.81 -2.94 -47.55
CA GLY A 348 18.73 -4.13 -47.46
C GLY A 348 20.31 -4.10 -47.37
N THR A 349 20.95 -4.72 -46.33
CA THR A 349 22.36 -5.31 -46.33
C THR A 349 22.71 -6.30 -45.14
N HIS A 350 23.73 -7.19 -45.30
CA HIS A 350 24.21 -8.27 -44.39
C HIS A 350 25.13 -7.82 -43.21
N GLY A 351 24.80 -8.19 -41.95
CA GLY A 351 25.61 -7.98 -40.73
C GLY A 351 25.37 -9.06 -39.65
N ALA A 352 26.15 -9.05 -38.55
CA ALA A 352 26.06 -10.00 -37.42
C ALA A 352 24.63 -10.10 -36.86
N ARG A 353 24.14 -11.32 -36.59
CA ARG A 353 22.74 -11.61 -36.27
C ARG A 353 22.60 -12.10 -34.82
N THR A 354 21.44 -11.86 -34.22
CA THR A 354 21.09 -12.40 -32.89
C THR A 354 20.33 -13.71 -33.06
N ILE A 355 20.79 -14.76 -32.37
CA ILE A 355 20.22 -16.10 -32.39
C ILE A 355 19.58 -16.36 -31.03
N VAL A 356 18.31 -16.74 -31.01
CA VAL A 356 17.58 -17.14 -29.79
C VAL A 356 17.22 -18.61 -29.93
N ALA A 357 17.79 -19.46 -29.08
CA ALA A 357 17.43 -20.87 -28.96
C ALA A 357 16.48 -21.09 -27.77
N LEU A 358 15.52 -21.99 -27.94
CA LEU A 358 14.47 -22.29 -26.96
C LEU A 358 14.43 -23.78 -26.66
N ASP A 359 14.47 -24.12 -25.37
CA ASP A 359 14.24 -25.46 -24.85
C ASP A 359 13.11 -25.47 -23.82
N THR A 360 12.10 -26.30 -24.08
CA THR A 360 10.91 -26.51 -23.24
C THR A 360 10.81 -27.94 -22.72
N GLY A 361 11.79 -28.81 -23.04
CA GLY A 361 11.79 -30.23 -22.67
C GLY A 361 10.75 -31.10 -23.41
N GLY A 362 10.15 -30.59 -24.49
CA GLY A 362 9.03 -31.24 -25.21
C GLY A 362 8.95 -30.87 -26.70
N ASP A 363 7.73 -30.73 -27.24
CA ASP A 363 7.47 -30.48 -28.67
C ASP A 363 8.05 -29.14 -29.17
N HIS A 364 9.12 -29.23 -29.96
CA HIS A 364 9.82 -28.08 -30.54
C HIS A 364 9.01 -27.35 -31.62
N ILE A 365 8.02 -27.99 -32.24
CA ILE A 365 7.12 -27.35 -33.21
C ILE A 365 6.14 -26.42 -32.50
N ALA A 366 5.54 -26.91 -31.41
CA ALA A 366 4.69 -26.08 -30.54
C ALA A 366 5.50 -24.92 -29.94
N ALA A 367 6.71 -25.20 -29.44
CA ALA A 367 7.61 -24.18 -28.92
C ALA A 367 8.00 -23.13 -29.99
N GLY A 368 8.19 -23.53 -31.25
CA GLY A 368 8.51 -22.61 -32.34
C GLY A 368 7.35 -21.69 -32.73
N ARG A 369 6.11 -22.17 -32.64
CA ARG A 369 4.93 -21.33 -32.83
C ARG A 369 4.79 -20.32 -31.70
N ALA A 370 4.93 -20.78 -30.45
CA ALA A 370 4.90 -19.92 -29.27
C ALA A 370 6.02 -18.87 -29.30
N LEU A 371 7.25 -19.25 -29.69
CA LEU A 371 8.37 -18.32 -29.82
C LEU A 371 8.12 -17.27 -30.90
N SER A 372 7.60 -17.66 -32.06
CA SER A 372 7.24 -16.73 -33.14
C SER A 372 6.16 -15.73 -32.70
N LEU A 373 5.15 -16.20 -31.97
CA LEU A 373 4.10 -15.35 -31.40
C LEU A 373 4.64 -14.42 -30.32
N ALA A 374 5.45 -14.93 -29.38
CA ALA A 374 6.08 -14.14 -28.34
C ALA A 374 7.02 -13.06 -28.90
N LEU A 375 7.81 -13.38 -29.94
CA LEU A 375 8.62 -12.41 -30.67
C LEU A 375 7.74 -11.36 -31.34
N ALA A 376 6.63 -11.75 -31.96
CA ALA A 376 5.67 -10.82 -32.55
C ALA A 376 4.94 -9.95 -31.49
N MET A 377 4.78 -10.42 -30.25
CA MET A 377 4.18 -9.67 -29.14
C MET A 377 5.18 -8.75 -28.41
N SER A 378 6.47 -9.06 -28.48
CA SER A 378 7.56 -8.24 -27.92
C SER A 378 7.79 -6.91 -28.67
N ARG A 379 7.01 -6.66 -29.73
CA ARG A 379 7.04 -5.46 -30.59
C ARG A 379 6.94 -4.12 -29.87
N GLY A 380 6.38 -4.07 -28.66
CA GLY A 380 6.20 -2.84 -27.87
C GLY A 380 7.45 -2.36 -27.13
N GLU A 381 8.53 -3.16 -27.10
CA GLU A 381 9.76 -2.81 -26.37
C GLU A 381 10.94 -2.48 -27.29
N GLY A 382 10.92 -2.90 -28.57
CA GLY A 382 12.08 -2.87 -29.46
C GLY A 382 11.86 -3.71 -30.70
N ALA A 383 11.30 -3.14 -31.76
CA ALA A 383 10.55 -3.85 -32.79
C ALA A 383 11.30 -5.00 -33.51
N ILE A 384 10.80 -6.23 -33.36
CA ILE A 384 11.06 -7.38 -34.25
C ILE A 384 9.71 -7.99 -34.67
N GLY A 385 9.32 -7.85 -35.93
CA GLY A 385 8.14 -8.49 -36.52
C GLY A 385 8.43 -9.82 -37.23
N PRO A 386 7.40 -10.53 -37.73
CA PRO A 386 7.54 -11.80 -38.46
C PRO A 386 8.33 -11.70 -39.77
N ALA A 387 8.42 -10.51 -40.36
CA ALA A 387 9.26 -10.26 -41.54
C ALA A 387 10.73 -9.98 -41.19
N ASP A 388 11.02 -9.75 -39.90
CA ASP A 388 12.32 -9.30 -39.41
C ASP A 388 13.19 -10.45 -38.87
N HIS A 389 12.59 -11.60 -38.55
CA HIS A 389 13.29 -12.79 -38.06
C HIS A 389 12.95 -14.05 -38.85
N ARG A 390 13.87 -15.02 -38.86
CA ARG A 390 13.72 -16.31 -39.53
C ARG A 390 13.72 -17.44 -38.50
N MET A 391 12.70 -18.28 -38.56
CA MET A 391 12.56 -19.44 -37.68
C MET A 391 13.24 -20.68 -38.27
N VAL A 392 13.95 -21.42 -37.42
CA VAL A 392 14.46 -22.76 -37.71
C VAL A 392 13.89 -23.69 -36.64
N VAL A 393 13.07 -24.63 -37.06
CA VAL A 393 12.42 -25.61 -36.18
C VAL A 393 12.69 -26.98 -36.75
N GLU A 394 13.49 -27.76 -36.03
CA GLU A 394 13.82 -29.14 -36.35
C GLU A 394 13.40 -30.06 -35.19
N GLU A 395 13.39 -31.38 -35.40
CA GLU A 395 12.98 -32.37 -34.38
C GLU A 395 13.78 -32.30 -33.07
N ALA A 396 14.96 -31.65 -33.06
CA ALA A 396 15.85 -31.60 -31.91
C ALA A 396 16.08 -30.19 -31.33
N HIS A 397 15.61 -29.12 -31.99
CA HIS A 397 15.84 -27.74 -31.55
C HIS A 397 14.89 -26.73 -32.20
N CYS A 398 14.57 -25.69 -31.43
CA CYS A 398 13.79 -24.54 -31.86
C CYS A 398 14.62 -23.27 -31.70
N LEU A 399 14.79 -22.49 -32.78
CA LEU A 399 15.48 -21.21 -32.71
C LEU A 399 14.97 -20.16 -33.70
N ALA A 400 15.20 -18.90 -33.36
CA ALA A 400 14.92 -17.74 -34.18
C ALA A 400 16.21 -16.97 -34.47
N VAL A 401 16.37 -16.51 -35.71
CA VAL A 401 17.48 -15.64 -36.13
C VAL A 401 16.94 -14.28 -36.51
N LEU A 402 17.38 -13.27 -35.77
CA LEU A 402 16.93 -11.88 -35.81
C LEU A 402 17.87 -11.01 -36.63
N PRO A 403 17.46 -9.79 -37.06
CA PRO A 403 18.29 -8.94 -37.91
C PRO A 403 19.45 -8.30 -37.15
N SER A 404 20.38 -7.71 -37.90
CA SER A 404 21.55 -7.07 -37.30
C SER A 404 21.14 -5.83 -36.51
N GLY A 405 21.67 -5.68 -35.30
CA GLY A 405 21.29 -4.60 -34.39
C GLY A 405 20.01 -4.85 -33.58
N ALA A 406 19.50 -6.09 -33.55
CA ALA A 406 18.36 -6.44 -32.69
C ALA A 406 18.65 -6.08 -31.22
N PRO A 407 17.75 -5.34 -30.55
CA PRO A 407 17.99 -4.87 -29.19
C PRO A 407 17.87 -6.03 -28.21
N VAL A 408 19.01 -6.66 -27.88
CA VAL A 408 19.08 -7.88 -27.04
C VAL A 408 18.39 -7.68 -25.69
N GLY A 409 18.48 -6.48 -25.12
CA GLY A 409 17.82 -6.12 -23.86
C GLY A 409 16.29 -6.18 -23.91
N GLU A 410 15.73 -5.49 -24.90
CA GLU A 410 14.29 -5.42 -25.14
C GLU A 410 13.76 -6.78 -25.60
N LEU A 411 14.55 -7.54 -26.38
CA LEU A 411 14.25 -8.91 -26.77
C LEU A 411 14.13 -9.85 -25.57
N VAL A 412 15.11 -9.82 -24.66
CA VAL A 412 15.10 -10.66 -23.45
C VAL A 412 13.92 -10.30 -22.55
N THR A 413 13.65 -9.01 -22.37
CA THR A 413 12.53 -8.52 -21.54
C THR A 413 11.17 -8.88 -22.14
N GLY A 414 11.03 -8.75 -23.46
CA GLY A 414 9.81 -9.08 -24.19
C GLY A 414 9.52 -10.58 -24.17
N LEU A 415 10.53 -11.42 -24.44
CA LEU A 415 10.38 -12.87 -24.36
C LEU A 415 10.03 -13.33 -22.95
N ALA A 416 10.62 -12.74 -21.92
CA ALA A 416 10.26 -13.02 -20.52
C ALA A 416 8.77 -12.82 -20.24
N ARG A 417 8.19 -11.77 -20.85
CA ARG A 417 6.82 -11.35 -20.61
C ARG A 417 5.81 -12.19 -21.36
N TRP A 418 6.08 -12.47 -22.64
CA TRP A 418 5.05 -13.02 -23.54
C TRP A 418 5.21 -14.52 -23.80
N LEU A 419 6.43 -15.05 -23.72
CA LEU A 419 6.67 -16.45 -24.07
C LEU A 419 5.98 -17.47 -23.15
N PRO A 420 5.90 -17.27 -21.80
CA PRO A 420 5.24 -18.24 -20.92
C PRO A 420 3.79 -18.51 -21.30
N ASP A 421 3.00 -17.46 -21.53
CA ASP A 421 1.58 -17.56 -21.87
C ASP A 421 1.37 -18.27 -23.23
N GLU A 422 2.22 -17.98 -24.21
CA GLU A 422 2.16 -18.60 -25.54
C GLU A 422 2.56 -20.07 -25.51
N LEU A 423 3.53 -20.43 -24.66
CA LEU A 423 3.93 -21.81 -24.45
C LEU A 423 2.82 -22.62 -23.78
N GLU A 424 2.20 -22.05 -22.74
CA GLU A 424 1.08 -22.69 -22.05
C GLU A 424 -0.12 -22.88 -22.99
N ALA A 425 -0.44 -21.87 -23.82
CA ALA A 425 -1.47 -21.96 -24.85
C ALA A 425 -1.16 -23.03 -25.92
N ALA A 426 0.13 -23.26 -26.22
CA ALA A 426 0.58 -24.31 -27.12
C ALA A 426 0.71 -25.69 -26.45
N GLY A 427 0.36 -25.82 -25.16
CA GLY A 427 0.47 -27.07 -24.40
C GLY A 427 1.89 -27.45 -24.00
N ALA A 428 2.82 -26.50 -24.03
CA ALA A 428 4.22 -26.65 -23.62
C ALA A 428 4.46 -26.03 -22.23
N SER A 429 5.59 -26.35 -21.61
CA SER A 429 5.96 -25.80 -20.30
C SER A 429 6.18 -24.28 -20.38
N PRO A 430 5.53 -23.45 -19.53
CA PRO A 430 5.73 -21.99 -19.49
C PRO A 430 7.11 -21.59 -18.93
N ALA A 431 7.78 -22.50 -18.21
CA ALA A 431 9.15 -22.32 -17.71
C ALA A 431 10.19 -22.71 -18.76
N ALA A 432 10.25 -21.94 -19.83
CA ALA A 432 11.21 -22.13 -20.91
C ALA A 432 12.65 -21.75 -20.53
N ARG A 433 13.60 -22.50 -21.07
CA ARG A 433 15.03 -22.15 -21.05
C ARG A 433 15.42 -21.53 -22.38
N LEU A 434 15.76 -20.24 -22.35
CA LEU A 434 16.19 -19.49 -23.51
C LEU A 434 17.71 -19.36 -23.52
N ALA A 435 18.33 -19.48 -24.69
CA ALA A 435 19.72 -19.07 -24.89
C ALA A 435 19.80 -18.01 -25.98
N VAL A 436 20.51 -16.91 -25.73
CA VAL A 436 20.73 -15.84 -26.71
C VAL A 436 22.22 -15.71 -27.00
N HIS A 437 22.56 -15.79 -28.28
CA HIS A 437 23.93 -15.71 -28.78
C HIS A 437 23.99 -14.79 -29.99
N THR A 438 25.07 -14.03 -30.14
CA THR A 438 25.26 -13.12 -31.27
C THR A 438 26.43 -13.58 -32.10
N GLY A 439 26.21 -13.78 -33.42
CA GLY A 439 27.23 -14.31 -34.31
C GLY A 439 26.86 -14.20 -35.78
N THR A 440 27.77 -14.62 -36.65
CA THR A 440 27.49 -14.74 -38.09
C THR A 440 26.61 -15.96 -38.36
N VAL A 441 25.65 -15.82 -39.27
CA VAL A 441 24.74 -16.89 -39.68
C VAL A 441 24.89 -17.11 -41.17
N GLU A 442 25.25 -18.32 -41.56
CA GLU A 442 25.38 -18.72 -42.96
C GLU A 442 24.01 -19.08 -43.56
N GLU A 443 23.78 -18.66 -44.81
CA GLU A 443 22.58 -18.99 -45.57
C GLU A 443 22.96 -19.81 -46.82
N ARG A 444 22.30 -20.95 -47.04
CA ARG A 444 22.41 -21.76 -48.25
C ARG A 444 21.05 -21.84 -48.94
N GLY A 445 20.98 -21.38 -50.20
CA GLY A 445 19.74 -21.40 -50.98
C GLY A 445 18.58 -20.60 -50.36
N GLY A 446 18.88 -19.51 -49.64
CA GLY A 446 17.88 -18.68 -48.95
C GLY A 446 17.35 -19.26 -47.63
N ARG A 447 17.94 -20.37 -47.14
CA ARG A 447 17.63 -20.96 -45.83
C ARG A 447 18.83 -20.87 -44.90
N ILE A 448 18.57 -20.80 -43.60
CA ILE A 448 19.61 -20.78 -42.56
C ILE A 448 20.27 -22.16 -42.47
N ASP A 449 21.60 -22.20 -42.43
CA ASP A 449 22.35 -23.44 -42.23
C ASP A 449 22.38 -23.84 -40.74
N ALA A 450 21.54 -24.81 -40.37
CA ALA A 450 21.45 -25.35 -39.01
C ALA A 450 22.75 -26.04 -38.55
N SER A 451 23.65 -26.40 -39.47
CA SER A 451 24.96 -26.98 -39.16
C SER A 451 26.03 -25.94 -38.82
N GLY A 452 25.70 -24.64 -38.89
CA GLY A 452 26.60 -23.54 -38.56
C GLY A 452 27.05 -23.54 -37.09
N LEU A 453 28.30 -23.10 -36.85
CA LEU A 453 28.92 -23.14 -35.53
C LEU A 453 28.14 -22.35 -34.46
N ASN A 454 27.74 -21.12 -34.77
CA ASN A 454 27.04 -20.22 -33.84
C ASN A 454 25.62 -20.72 -33.50
N VAL A 455 24.97 -21.42 -34.44
CA VAL A 455 23.68 -22.06 -34.24
C VAL A 455 23.81 -23.23 -33.25
N ARG A 456 24.80 -24.11 -33.45
CA ARG A 456 25.07 -25.22 -32.52
C ARG A 456 25.46 -24.75 -31.12
N LEU A 457 26.22 -23.65 -31.02
CA LEU A 457 26.61 -23.06 -29.73
C LEU A 457 25.38 -22.59 -28.94
N ALA A 458 24.46 -21.83 -29.58
CA ALA A 458 23.23 -21.37 -28.95
C ALA A 458 22.38 -22.54 -28.43
N VAL A 459 22.25 -23.62 -29.21
CA VAL A 459 21.54 -24.83 -28.78
C VAL A 459 22.24 -25.51 -27.61
N ALA A 460 23.56 -25.63 -27.61
CA ALA A 460 24.32 -26.24 -26.52
C ALA A 460 24.17 -25.47 -25.19
N MET A 461 24.10 -24.14 -25.24
CA MET A 461 23.91 -23.28 -24.07
C MET A 461 22.61 -23.58 -23.31
N THR A 462 21.51 -23.90 -24.02
CA THR A 462 20.24 -24.29 -23.36
C THR A 462 20.36 -25.57 -22.53
N ARG A 463 21.41 -26.38 -22.79
CA ARG A 463 21.61 -27.70 -22.18
C ARG A 463 22.72 -27.73 -21.13
N SER A 464 23.38 -26.62 -20.81
CA SER A 464 24.42 -26.54 -19.77
C SER A 464 23.89 -26.98 -18.39
N ALA A 465 24.73 -27.67 -17.61
CA ALA A 465 24.36 -28.18 -16.29
C ALA A 465 24.08 -27.04 -15.30
N GLU A 466 24.90 -25.99 -15.34
CA GLU A 466 24.81 -24.79 -14.51
C GLU A 466 23.51 -24.03 -14.78
N PHE A 467 23.16 -23.86 -16.06
CA PHE A 467 21.93 -23.18 -16.44
C PHE A 467 20.69 -23.98 -16.00
N ARG A 468 20.71 -25.32 -16.09
CA ARG A 468 19.61 -26.16 -15.59
C ARG A 468 19.39 -26.02 -14.09
N SER A 469 20.46 -26.13 -13.30
CA SER A 469 20.34 -26.08 -11.84
C SER A 469 19.73 -24.77 -11.34
N LEU A 470 20.06 -23.63 -11.96
CA LEU A 470 19.45 -22.35 -11.61
C LEU A 470 17.97 -22.26 -12.03
N SER A 471 17.63 -22.81 -13.20
CA SER A 471 16.29 -22.73 -13.79
C SER A 471 15.25 -23.58 -13.04
N GLU A 472 15.66 -24.69 -12.41
CA GLU A 472 14.77 -25.54 -11.60
C GLU A 472 14.06 -24.79 -10.46
N ASN A 473 14.62 -23.66 -10.02
CA ASN A 473 14.01 -22.82 -8.98
C ASN A 473 12.82 -21.96 -9.49
N TYR A 474 12.57 -21.93 -10.79
CA TYR A 474 11.55 -21.09 -11.44
C TYR A 474 10.61 -21.95 -12.30
N PRO A 475 9.81 -22.86 -11.68
CA PRO A 475 9.03 -23.87 -12.42
C PRO A 475 7.88 -23.29 -13.27
N PHE A 476 7.59 -22.00 -13.13
CA PHE A 476 6.53 -21.30 -13.87
C PHE A 476 7.04 -20.07 -14.63
N HIS A 477 8.35 -19.82 -14.65
CA HIS A 477 8.91 -18.63 -15.27
C HIS A 477 10.11 -18.97 -16.14
N SER A 478 10.20 -18.28 -17.28
CA SER A 478 11.30 -18.48 -18.21
C SER A 478 12.61 -17.92 -17.64
N THR A 479 13.71 -18.61 -17.93
CA THR A 479 15.07 -18.20 -17.60
C THR A 479 15.90 -18.06 -18.86
N VAL A 480 16.93 -17.21 -18.84
CA VAL A 480 17.70 -16.87 -20.05
C VAL A 480 19.20 -17.04 -19.82
N CYS A 481 19.91 -17.63 -20.78
CA CYS A 481 21.36 -17.76 -20.78
C CYS A 481 21.95 -16.94 -21.95
N LEU A 482 22.85 -16.02 -21.66
CA LEU A 482 23.44 -15.12 -22.64
C LEU A 482 24.91 -15.47 -22.89
N SER A 483 25.34 -15.44 -24.15
CA SER A 483 26.78 -15.54 -24.46
C SER A 483 27.48 -14.23 -24.07
N PRO A 484 28.81 -14.23 -23.86
CA PRO A 484 29.54 -12.99 -23.52
C PRO A 484 29.31 -11.86 -24.54
N GLU A 485 29.21 -12.22 -25.83
CA GLU A 485 28.93 -11.29 -26.93
C GLU A 485 27.50 -10.73 -26.87
N ALA A 486 26.51 -11.55 -26.51
CA ALA A 486 25.13 -11.10 -26.34
C ALA A 486 24.96 -10.24 -25.08
N PHE A 487 25.66 -10.59 -24.00
CA PHE A 487 25.65 -9.84 -22.76
C PHE A 487 26.31 -8.46 -22.91
N ALA A 488 27.41 -8.36 -23.68
CA ALA A 488 28.08 -7.10 -23.96
C ALA A 488 27.18 -6.06 -24.65
N LEU A 489 26.15 -6.50 -25.37
CA LEU A 489 25.18 -5.63 -26.06
C LEU A 489 24.15 -4.98 -25.12
N LEU A 490 24.19 -5.26 -23.81
CA LEU A 490 23.28 -4.70 -22.82
C LEU A 490 23.79 -3.39 -22.18
N GLY A 491 25.09 -3.03 -22.35
CA GLY A 491 25.74 -1.79 -21.89
C GLY A 491 25.97 -1.70 -20.36
N GLY A 492 27.16 -1.46 -19.80
CA GLY A 492 28.49 -1.13 -20.34
C GLY A 492 29.62 -1.53 -19.36
N ASP A 493 30.88 -1.31 -19.76
CA ASP A 493 32.15 -1.54 -19.05
C ASP A 493 32.42 -2.95 -18.50
N GLY A 494 32.80 -3.84 -19.42
CA GLY A 494 33.54 -5.08 -19.13
C GLY A 494 34.41 -5.59 -20.29
N ALA A 495 34.41 -4.92 -21.45
CA ALA A 495 35.13 -5.36 -22.65
C ALA A 495 36.10 -4.30 -23.17
N GLY A 496 36.81 -3.64 -22.25
CA GLY A 496 38.05 -2.92 -22.55
C GLY A 496 39.25 -3.86 -22.59
N GLY A 497 39.18 -4.94 -23.38
CA GLY A 497 40.33 -5.77 -23.72
C GLY A 497 41.26 -4.98 -24.63
N GLY A 498 42.04 -4.07 -24.05
CA GLY A 498 43.06 -3.33 -24.76
C GLY A 498 44.01 -4.30 -25.46
N ARG A 499 43.98 -4.29 -26.79
CA ARG A 499 45.14 -4.69 -27.59
C ARG A 499 46.31 -3.82 -27.15
N ARG A 500 47.17 -4.36 -26.29
CA ARG A 500 48.56 -3.94 -26.20
C ARG A 500 49.39 -5.09 -26.75
N ASP A 501 50.04 -4.83 -27.87
CA ASP A 501 51.19 -5.59 -28.31
C ASP A 501 52.24 -5.63 -27.19
N GLY A 502 52.80 -6.82 -26.93
CA GLY A 502 54.05 -6.97 -26.18
C GLY A 502 54.17 -8.22 -25.31
N GLY A 503 54.69 -9.31 -25.90
CA GLY A 503 55.71 -10.23 -25.34
C GLY A 503 55.47 -11.03 -24.04
N PRO A 504 56.12 -12.20 -23.86
CA PRO A 504 55.74 -13.20 -22.86
C PRO A 504 56.50 -13.06 -21.53
N GLY A 505 55.85 -13.44 -20.42
CA GLY A 505 56.55 -13.86 -19.19
C GLY A 505 55.80 -13.59 -17.89
N GLY A 506 55.80 -14.57 -16.99
CA GLY A 506 55.89 -14.31 -15.55
C GLY A 506 54.65 -14.59 -14.70
N ASP A 507 54.58 -15.83 -14.23
CA ASP A 507 53.94 -16.31 -13.00
C ASP A 507 54.11 -15.37 -11.77
N ARG A 508 53.03 -15.10 -11.01
CA ARG A 508 52.94 -15.09 -9.52
C ARG A 508 51.82 -14.22 -8.92
N ALA A 509 51.24 -14.78 -7.86
CA ALA A 509 50.27 -14.25 -6.90
C ALA A 509 50.61 -12.89 -6.25
N ARG A 510 49.57 -12.17 -5.78
CA ARG A 510 49.41 -11.73 -4.36
C ARG A 510 48.13 -10.92 -4.10
N ARG A 511 47.52 -11.24 -2.95
CA ARG A 511 46.50 -10.49 -2.21
C ARG A 511 46.97 -9.07 -1.87
N ARG A 512 46.03 -8.12 -1.77
CA ARG A 512 46.10 -7.01 -0.80
C ARG A 512 44.71 -6.47 -0.46
N ASP A 513 44.41 -6.55 0.83
CA ASP A 513 43.34 -5.85 1.54
C ASP A 513 43.55 -4.33 1.54
N GLY A 514 42.45 -3.59 1.63
CA GLY A 514 42.43 -2.16 1.90
C GLY A 514 41.01 -1.63 2.01
N GLY A 515 40.47 -1.59 3.23
CA GLY A 515 39.20 -0.94 3.54
C GLY A 515 39.33 0.59 3.56
N ALA A 516 38.25 1.26 3.17
CA ALA A 516 37.95 2.63 3.54
C ALA A 516 36.43 2.84 3.46
N GLU A 517 35.83 3.08 4.62
CA GLU A 517 34.49 3.65 4.76
C GLU A 517 34.43 5.01 4.05
N ARG A 518 33.40 5.19 3.22
CA ARG A 518 32.79 6.49 2.94
C ARG A 518 31.29 6.28 2.82
N ASP A 519 30.56 6.84 3.79
CA ASP A 519 29.21 7.32 3.55
C ASP A 519 29.24 8.32 2.39
N GLU A 520 28.36 8.14 1.42
CA GLU A 520 27.49 9.20 0.86
C GLU A 520 26.74 8.69 -0.38
N ALA A 521 25.48 9.12 -0.42
CA ALA A 521 24.55 9.17 -1.52
C ALA A 521 25.13 9.07 -2.95
N GLY A 522 24.41 8.34 -3.80
CA GLY A 522 24.45 8.57 -5.24
C GLY A 522 25.26 7.55 -6.03
N ARG A 523 24.73 6.33 -6.17
CA ARG A 523 24.74 5.64 -7.47
C ARG A 523 23.36 5.03 -7.68
N THR A 524 22.59 5.73 -8.50
CA THR A 524 21.41 5.27 -9.23
C THR A 524 21.54 3.79 -9.60
N GLY A 525 20.66 2.94 -9.07
CA GLY A 525 20.37 1.64 -9.68
C GLY A 525 19.83 1.91 -11.08
N GLY A 526 20.72 1.87 -12.07
CA GLY A 526 20.43 2.25 -13.44
C GLY A 526 19.27 1.44 -14.00
N ALA A 527 18.32 2.12 -14.62
CA ALA A 527 17.39 1.55 -15.58
C ALA A 527 18.19 0.98 -16.76
N GLY A 528 18.72 -0.22 -16.59
CA GLY A 528 19.36 -1.01 -17.63
C GLY A 528 18.37 -1.97 -18.29
N PRO A 529 18.64 -2.44 -19.52
CA PRO A 529 17.76 -3.28 -20.35
C PRO A 529 17.33 -4.64 -19.77
N VAL A 530 17.65 -4.95 -18.51
CA VAL A 530 17.37 -6.24 -17.85
C VAL A 530 16.84 -6.04 -16.42
N ALA A 531 16.21 -4.89 -16.13
CA ALA A 531 15.77 -4.50 -14.80
C ALA A 531 14.84 -5.52 -14.09
N GLY A 532 14.15 -6.38 -14.85
CA GLY A 532 13.30 -7.47 -14.34
C GLY A 532 14.03 -8.77 -14.01
N PHE A 533 15.35 -8.85 -14.22
CA PHE A 533 16.15 -10.06 -14.01
C PHE A 533 17.34 -9.86 -13.06
N ARG A 534 17.78 -10.96 -12.47
CA ARG A 534 19.03 -11.11 -11.72
C ARG A 534 20.05 -11.85 -12.60
N VAL A 535 21.25 -11.29 -12.73
CA VAL A 535 22.35 -11.82 -13.55
C VAL A 535 23.28 -12.68 -12.69
N HIS A 536 23.63 -13.88 -13.18
CA HIS A 536 24.61 -14.78 -12.60
C HIS A 536 25.71 -15.05 -13.62
N GLU A 537 26.95 -14.72 -13.31
CA GLU A 537 28.10 -15.01 -14.17
C GLU A 537 28.59 -16.46 -13.95
N VAL A 538 28.73 -17.21 -15.04
CA VAL A 538 29.34 -18.55 -15.05
C VAL A 538 30.73 -18.44 -15.67
N SER A 539 31.76 -18.75 -14.89
CA SER A 539 33.17 -18.57 -15.25
C SER A 539 33.95 -19.88 -15.18
N GLU A 540 34.77 -20.17 -16.18
CA GLU A 540 35.66 -21.34 -16.25
C GLU A 540 37.10 -20.87 -16.54
N GLY A 541 38.08 -21.34 -15.75
CA GLY A 541 39.48 -20.92 -15.91
C GLY A 541 39.73 -19.42 -15.73
N GLY A 542 38.82 -18.69 -15.06
CA GLY A 542 38.89 -17.23 -14.87
C GLY A 542 38.33 -16.39 -16.01
N ARG A 543 37.65 -17.02 -16.99
CA ARG A 543 36.97 -16.34 -18.10
C ARG A 543 35.47 -16.61 -18.03
N ALA A 544 34.66 -15.56 -18.19
CA ALA A 544 33.21 -15.68 -18.29
C ALA A 544 32.83 -16.50 -19.54
N VAL A 545 32.09 -17.58 -19.33
CA VAL A 545 31.61 -18.51 -20.36
C VAL A 545 30.17 -18.18 -20.75
N CYS A 546 29.30 -17.84 -19.79
CA CYS A 546 27.95 -17.34 -20.05
C CYS A 546 27.37 -16.56 -18.85
N PHE A 547 26.26 -15.86 -19.08
CA PHE A 547 25.53 -15.11 -18.07
C PHE A 547 24.08 -15.60 -17.98
N VAL A 548 23.65 -16.06 -16.80
CA VAL A 548 22.29 -16.57 -16.58
C VAL A 548 21.41 -15.49 -15.94
N LEU A 549 20.25 -15.23 -16.55
CA LEU A 549 19.23 -14.28 -16.11
C LEU A 549 18.05 -15.02 -15.49
N THR A 550 17.68 -14.65 -14.27
CA THR A 550 16.56 -15.21 -13.50
C THR A 550 15.55 -14.13 -13.10
N PRO A 551 14.22 -14.36 -13.12
CA PRO A 551 13.21 -13.33 -12.81
C PRO A 551 13.33 -12.73 -11.40
N ARG A 552 13.00 -11.44 -11.24
CA ARG A 552 12.88 -10.76 -9.93
C ARG A 552 11.44 -10.85 -9.41
N LEU A 553 11.07 -11.97 -8.81
CA LEU A 553 9.71 -12.21 -8.29
C LEU A 553 9.73 -12.43 -6.78
N ASP A 554 8.69 -11.91 -6.09
CA ASP A 554 8.34 -12.41 -4.78
C ASP A 554 7.61 -13.75 -4.92
N LEU A 555 8.41 -14.81 -4.84
CA LEU A 555 7.94 -16.19 -4.92
C LEU A 555 7.05 -16.61 -3.72
N SER A 556 6.67 -15.70 -2.81
CA SER A 556 5.71 -15.93 -1.73
C SER A 556 4.24 -15.85 -2.17
N ALA A 557 3.92 -15.08 -3.22
CA ALA A 557 2.55 -14.87 -3.71
C ALA A 557 1.93 -16.12 -4.38
N TYR A 558 2.78 -17.04 -4.83
CA TYR A 558 2.39 -18.30 -5.47
C TYR A 558 2.53 -19.51 -4.52
N ASP A 559 2.79 -19.22 -3.25
CA ASP A 559 3.07 -20.24 -2.25
C ASP A 559 1.80 -20.55 -1.45
N ALA A 560 1.03 -21.53 -1.96
CA ALA A 560 -0.24 -21.94 -1.37
C ALA A 560 -0.12 -22.34 0.11
N GLU A 561 1.00 -22.95 0.50
CA GLU A 561 1.26 -23.35 1.89
C GLU A 561 1.50 -22.12 2.77
N LEU A 562 2.25 -21.13 2.28
CA LEU A 562 2.52 -19.86 2.97
C LEU A 562 1.24 -19.02 3.12
N LEU A 563 0.41 -18.94 2.07
CA LEU A 563 -0.87 -18.23 2.10
C LEU A 563 -1.87 -18.91 3.04
N MET A 564 -1.92 -20.25 3.05
CA MET A 564 -2.74 -21.01 4.00
C MET A 564 -2.29 -20.77 5.45
N ALA A 565 -0.99 -20.79 5.72
CA ALA A 565 -0.44 -20.46 7.03
C ALA A 565 -0.84 -19.05 7.47
N ALA A 566 -0.72 -18.06 6.56
CA ALA A 566 -1.11 -16.68 6.82
C ALA A 566 -2.60 -16.56 7.21
N ARG A 567 -3.47 -17.27 6.48
CA ARG A 567 -4.91 -17.31 6.77
C ARG A 567 -5.21 -17.89 8.14
N LEU A 568 -4.58 -19.01 8.49
CA LEU A 568 -4.78 -19.67 9.79
C LEU A 568 -4.35 -18.78 10.97
N PHE A 569 -3.22 -18.07 10.85
CA PHE A 569 -2.81 -17.09 11.86
C PHE A 569 -3.81 -15.93 11.96
N ALA A 570 -4.25 -15.38 10.83
CA ALA A 570 -5.17 -14.24 10.81
C ALA A 570 -6.56 -14.59 11.38
N ASP A 571 -7.06 -15.81 11.13
CA ASP A 571 -8.35 -16.26 11.67
C ASP A 571 -8.28 -16.51 13.19
N ALA A 572 -7.15 -17.02 13.69
CA ALA A 572 -6.99 -17.38 15.10
C ALA A 572 -6.53 -16.20 15.99
N ASP A 573 -5.73 -15.27 15.46
CA ASP A 573 -5.26 -14.08 16.20
C ASP A 573 -5.32 -12.80 15.35
N PRO A 574 -6.54 -12.31 15.04
CA PRO A 574 -6.75 -11.15 14.15
C PRO A 574 -6.06 -9.87 14.63
N ASP A 575 -5.95 -9.70 15.95
CA ASP A 575 -5.37 -8.51 16.60
C ASP A 575 -3.91 -8.74 17.05
N GLY A 576 -3.35 -9.93 16.84
CA GLY A 576 -1.98 -10.28 17.24
C GLY A 576 -1.76 -10.39 18.75
N ARG A 577 -2.85 -10.46 19.55
CA ARG A 577 -2.79 -10.45 21.03
C ARG A 577 -2.21 -11.74 21.59
N LEU A 578 -2.54 -12.88 21.01
CA LEU A 578 -2.03 -14.19 21.45
C LEU A 578 -0.54 -14.30 21.16
N MET A 579 -0.12 -13.92 19.95
CA MET A 579 1.29 -13.93 19.54
C MET A 579 2.13 -12.95 20.36
N ALA A 580 1.64 -11.73 20.59
CA ALA A 580 2.30 -10.75 21.44
C ALA A 580 2.45 -11.24 22.89
N ALA A 581 1.41 -11.89 23.44
CA ALA A 581 1.45 -12.46 24.79
C ALA A 581 2.45 -13.63 24.88
N ALA A 582 2.49 -14.51 23.87
CA ALA A 582 3.47 -15.59 23.79
C ALA A 582 4.90 -15.05 23.73
N LEU A 583 5.16 -14.06 22.87
CA LEU A 583 6.45 -13.39 22.77
C LEU A 583 6.90 -12.81 24.11
N ARG A 584 6.04 -12.02 24.76
CA ARG A 584 6.34 -11.42 26.07
C ARG A 584 6.63 -12.48 27.14
N LYS A 585 5.79 -13.52 27.21
CA LYS A 585 5.94 -14.64 28.15
C LYS A 585 7.28 -15.36 27.95
N SER A 586 7.68 -15.60 26.71
CA SER A 586 8.95 -16.28 26.39
C SER A 586 10.17 -15.45 26.78
N ILE A 587 10.15 -14.14 26.49
CA ILE A 587 11.24 -13.24 26.91
C ILE A 587 11.33 -13.18 28.44
N ASP A 588 10.19 -12.98 29.14
CA ASP A 588 10.16 -12.88 30.60
C ASP A 588 10.61 -14.17 31.30
N SER A 589 10.32 -15.33 30.70
CA SER A 589 10.70 -16.63 31.25
C SER A 589 12.22 -16.84 31.26
N VAL A 590 12.94 -16.32 30.25
CA VAL A 590 14.41 -16.45 30.16
C VAL A 590 15.11 -15.33 30.92
N LEU A 591 14.60 -14.09 30.85
CA LEU A 591 15.09 -13.01 31.71
C LEU A 591 15.01 -13.45 33.17
N ASP A 592 13.91 -14.11 33.55
CA ASP A 592 13.64 -14.56 34.92
C ASP A 592 13.87 -13.40 35.91
N PRO A 593 13.13 -12.28 35.73
CA PRO A 593 13.39 -11.03 36.45
C PRO A 593 13.32 -11.22 37.97
N GLU A 594 12.57 -12.22 38.42
CA GLU A 594 12.41 -12.55 39.84
C GLU A 594 13.70 -13.07 40.47
N ARG A 595 14.46 -13.92 39.75
CA ARG A 595 15.70 -14.51 40.27
C ARG A 595 16.93 -13.70 39.89
N THR A 596 16.97 -13.19 38.66
CA THR A 596 18.16 -12.53 38.10
C THR A 596 18.13 -11.01 38.30
N GLY A 597 16.94 -10.41 38.40
CA GLY A 597 16.75 -8.96 38.33
C GLY A 597 17.00 -8.36 36.95
N ARG A 598 17.27 -9.18 35.92
CA ARG A 598 17.44 -8.72 34.53
C ARG A 598 16.10 -8.28 33.97
N TYR A 599 16.16 -7.29 33.08
CA TYR A 599 14.99 -6.73 32.42
C TYR A 599 15.27 -6.38 30.96
N ASP A 600 16.52 -6.28 30.53
CA ASP A 600 16.89 -6.04 29.13
C ASP A 600 17.30 -7.36 28.46
N PRO A 601 16.67 -7.79 27.35
CA PRO A 601 17.13 -8.94 26.58
C PRO A 601 18.56 -8.81 26.03
N ASN A 602 19.12 -7.60 25.96
CA ASN A 602 20.53 -7.40 25.62
C ASN A 602 21.49 -7.89 26.71
N ASP A 603 21.02 -8.07 27.96
CA ASP A 603 21.79 -8.67 29.06
C ASP A 603 21.95 -10.20 28.92
N LEU A 604 21.28 -10.81 27.94
CA LEU A 604 21.29 -12.26 27.72
C LEU A 604 22.43 -12.67 26.79
N ASP A 605 23.04 -13.83 27.07
CA ASP A 605 23.99 -14.44 26.13
C ASP A 605 23.26 -15.11 24.94
N GLU A 606 24.01 -15.51 23.91
CA GLU A 606 23.42 -16.12 22.71
C GLU A 606 22.72 -17.47 22.97
N ARG A 607 23.12 -18.21 24.01
CA ARG A 607 22.45 -19.46 24.41
C ARG A 607 21.10 -19.15 25.04
N GLU A 608 21.05 -18.15 25.91
CA GLU A 608 19.82 -17.67 26.54
C GLU A 608 18.84 -17.10 25.51
N LYS A 609 19.32 -16.27 24.57
CA LYS A 609 18.48 -15.77 23.46
C LYS A 609 17.91 -16.91 22.60
N SER A 610 18.69 -17.97 22.39
CA SER A 610 18.22 -19.18 21.69
C SER A 610 17.10 -19.89 22.45
N LEU A 611 17.14 -19.90 23.79
CA LEU A 611 16.05 -20.45 24.61
C LEU A 611 14.75 -19.66 24.46
N ILE A 612 14.81 -18.32 24.32
CA ILE A 612 13.60 -17.51 24.08
C ILE A 612 12.93 -17.96 22.78
N SER A 613 13.73 -18.17 21.73
CA SER A 613 13.22 -18.62 20.43
C SER A 613 12.54 -19.98 20.54
N ALA A 614 13.16 -20.94 21.24
CA ALA A 614 12.59 -22.27 21.47
C ALA A 614 11.28 -22.24 22.26
N LEU A 615 11.22 -21.43 23.34
CA LEU A 615 9.99 -21.27 24.13
C LEU A 615 8.87 -20.62 23.32
N LEU A 616 9.19 -19.59 22.54
CA LEU A 616 8.22 -18.94 21.67
C LEU A 616 7.67 -19.92 20.62
N GLU A 617 8.53 -20.70 19.99
CA GLU A 617 8.11 -21.71 19.02
C GLU A 617 7.17 -22.74 19.66
N GLN A 618 7.48 -23.20 20.88
CA GLN A 618 6.62 -24.10 21.63
C GLN A 618 5.25 -23.47 21.95
N GLU A 619 5.21 -22.23 22.44
CA GLU A 619 3.97 -21.53 22.78
C GLU A 619 3.09 -21.26 21.55
N LEU A 620 3.70 -20.89 20.41
CA LEU A 620 2.97 -20.67 19.16
C LEU A 620 2.41 -21.99 18.63
N ARG A 621 3.19 -23.07 18.62
CA ARG A 621 2.69 -24.40 18.20
C ARG A 621 1.54 -24.89 19.09
N ALA A 622 1.58 -24.58 20.39
CA ALA A 622 0.50 -24.93 21.31
C ALA A 622 -0.76 -24.07 21.10
N SER A 623 -0.59 -22.78 20.79
CA SER A 623 -1.70 -21.82 20.63
C SER A 623 -2.40 -21.94 19.28
N PHE A 624 -1.71 -22.47 18.26
CA PHE A 624 -2.20 -22.56 16.88
C PHE A 624 -2.11 -24.01 16.35
N PRO A 625 -2.96 -24.92 16.85
CA PRO A 625 -2.97 -26.31 16.38
C PRO A 625 -3.42 -26.38 14.92
N GLY A 626 -2.67 -27.09 14.07
CA GLY A 626 -3.00 -27.31 12.65
C GLY A 626 -2.26 -26.44 11.65
N LEU A 627 -1.33 -25.59 12.10
CA LEU A 627 -0.42 -24.90 11.20
C LEU A 627 0.51 -25.88 10.45
N PRO A 628 0.87 -25.58 9.19
CA PRO A 628 1.95 -26.31 8.51
C PRO A 628 3.27 -26.13 9.28
N GLY A 629 4.22 -27.03 9.05
CA GLY A 629 5.54 -26.95 9.68
C GLY A 629 6.24 -25.64 9.32
N PHE A 630 6.53 -24.81 10.32
CA PHE A 630 7.30 -23.58 10.15
C PHE A 630 8.55 -23.60 11.03
N ARG A 631 9.60 -22.91 10.58
CA ARG A 631 10.76 -22.57 11.41
C ARG A 631 10.58 -21.17 11.99
N LEU A 632 10.90 -20.99 13.26
CA LEU A 632 10.83 -19.68 13.88
C LEU A 632 12.20 -18.99 13.86
N ARG A 633 12.23 -17.72 13.48
CA ARG A 633 13.40 -16.85 13.64
C ARG A 633 13.00 -15.59 14.41
N LEU A 634 13.57 -15.46 15.61
CA LEU A 634 13.33 -14.32 16.49
C LEU A 634 14.50 -13.32 16.46
N PHE A 635 14.17 -12.05 16.35
CA PHE A 635 15.10 -10.92 16.46
C PHE A 635 14.70 -10.05 17.65
N LEU A 636 15.57 -9.97 18.66
CA LEU A 636 15.34 -9.20 19.89
C LEU A 636 15.99 -7.81 19.87
N SER A 637 16.85 -7.55 18.87
CA SER A 637 17.63 -6.33 18.72
C SER A 637 17.24 -5.67 17.38
N GLY A 638 16.91 -4.38 17.39
CA GLY A 638 16.28 -3.69 16.25
C GLY A 638 17.08 -3.60 14.93
N HIS A 639 18.34 -4.05 14.91
CA HIS A 639 19.31 -3.71 13.86
C HIS A 639 19.87 -4.90 13.05
N ASP A 640 19.82 -6.15 13.55
CA ASP A 640 20.54 -7.27 12.91
C ASP A 640 19.62 -8.39 12.42
N TRP A 641 19.31 -8.36 11.13
CA TRP A 641 18.51 -9.39 10.44
C TRP A 641 19.41 -10.55 9.99
N ALA A 642 20.22 -11.13 10.87
CA ALA A 642 21.21 -12.13 10.48
C ALA A 642 20.61 -13.55 10.41
N PHE A 643 20.84 -14.26 9.31
CA PHE A 643 20.29 -15.60 9.04
C PHE A 643 21.42 -16.62 8.90
N PRO A 644 21.27 -17.84 9.44
CA PRO A 644 22.20 -18.94 9.14
C PRO A 644 22.21 -19.26 7.64
N GLN A 645 23.35 -19.71 7.11
CA GLN A 645 23.54 -19.93 5.66
C GLN A 645 22.73 -21.09 5.08
N ILE A 646 22.37 -22.08 5.92
CA ILE A 646 21.76 -23.32 5.44
C ILE A 646 20.34 -23.38 5.95
N TRP A 647 19.41 -22.92 5.12
CA TRP A 647 18.01 -23.24 5.28
C TRP A 647 17.59 -24.10 4.10
N ASP A 648 17.32 -25.39 4.36
CA ASP A 648 16.55 -26.23 3.45
C ASP A 648 15.24 -25.51 3.12
N SER A 649 14.69 -25.65 1.92
CA SER A 649 13.45 -24.96 1.53
C SER A 649 12.31 -25.18 2.53
N GLY A 650 11.67 -24.12 3.04
CA GLY A 650 10.59 -24.24 4.06
C GLY A 650 9.97 -22.90 4.47
N ILE A 651 8.83 -22.92 5.18
CA ILE A 651 8.23 -21.70 5.73
C ILE A 651 9.01 -21.25 6.96
N CYS A 652 9.34 -19.96 7.02
CA CYS A 652 9.86 -19.32 8.21
C CYS A 652 8.90 -18.26 8.75
N LEU A 653 8.62 -18.34 10.04
CA LEU A 653 7.95 -17.30 10.82
C LEU A 653 9.01 -16.36 11.40
N LEU A 654 9.07 -15.15 10.87
CA LEU A 654 9.96 -14.09 11.30
C LEU A 654 9.28 -13.28 12.40
N VAL A 655 9.87 -13.22 13.58
CA VAL A 655 9.37 -12.42 14.70
C VAL A 655 10.42 -11.39 15.08
N ARG A 656 10.01 -10.13 15.19
CA ARG A 656 10.84 -9.04 15.72
C ARG A 656 10.21 -8.48 16.98
N ALA A 657 11.02 -8.33 18.02
CA ALA A 657 10.67 -7.60 19.23
C ALA A 657 11.59 -6.38 19.34
N ASP A 658 10.99 -5.19 19.49
CA ASP A 658 11.67 -3.94 19.75
C ASP A 658 11.24 -3.44 21.13
N GLU A 659 11.97 -3.89 22.16
CA GLU A 659 11.65 -3.64 23.56
C GLU A 659 11.78 -2.17 23.94
N GLU A 660 12.71 -1.45 23.31
CA GLU A 660 12.99 -0.04 23.55
C GLU A 660 11.82 0.85 23.08
N HIS A 661 11.20 0.48 21.95
CA HIS A 661 10.05 1.21 21.39
C HIS A 661 8.70 0.59 21.77
N ALA A 662 8.70 -0.53 22.51
CA ALA A 662 7.51 -1.33 22.83
C ALA A 662 6.72 -1.70 21.55
N ARG A 663 7.44 -2.16 20.52
CA ARG A 663 6.87 -2.59 19.24
C ARG A 663 7.27 -4.02 18.93
N TRP A 664 6.44 -4.71 18.18
CA TRP A 664 6.77 -6.02 17.65
C TRP A 664 6.27 -6.18 16.22
N SER A 665 6.78 -7.17 15.50
CA SER A 665 6.31 -7.52 14.17
C SER A 665 6.42 -9.02 13.96
N VAL A 666 5.53 -9.57 13.15
CA VAL A 666 5.62 -10.95 12.70
C VAL A 666 5.21 -11.07 11.24
N GLY A 667 5.96 -11.87 10.49
CA GLY A 667 5.71 -12.14 9.08
C GLY A 667 6.15 -13.54 8.68
N LEU A 668 5.68 -13.99 7.53
CA LEU A 668 6.01 -15.28 6.93
C LEU A 668 6.96 -15.06 5.75
N LEU A 669 7.95 -15.95 5.62
CA LEU A 669 8.92 -15.94 4.53
C LEU A 669 9.19 -17.38 4.08
N ARG A 670 9.09 -17.66 2.78
CA ARG A 670 9.56 -18.93 2.21
C ARG A 670 11.07 -18.86 2.01
N THR A 671 11.80 -19.72 2.69
CA THR A 671 13.27 -19.72 2.69
C THR A 671 13.82 -20.43 1.47
N ARG A 672 14.80 -19.83 0.78
CA ARG A 672 15.48 -20.41 -0.41
C ARG A 672 16.97 -20.04 -0.43
N PRO A 673 17.83 -20.80 -1.15
CA PRO A 673 19.22 -20.41 -1.39
C PRO A 673 19.33 -19.02 -2.03
N GLY A 674 20.30 -18.21 -1.60
CA GLY A 674 20.55 -16.88 -2.17
C GLY A 674 19.65 -15.75 -1.64
N MET A 675 18.93 -15.97 -0.54
CA MET A 675 18.17 -14.93 0.18
C MET A 675 18.99 -14.09 1.17
N THR A 676 20.23 -14.50 1.44
CA THR A 676 21.15 -13.80 2.33
C THR A 676 22.32 -13.23 1.55
N VAL A 677 22.89 -12.13 2.04
CA VAL A 677 24.11 -11.54 1.48
C VAL A 677 25.27 -12.52 1.61
N ALA A 678 26.14 -12.57 0.59
CA ALA A 678 27.30 -13.47 0.60
C ALA A 678 28.10 -13.31 1.90
N PRO A 679 28.33 -14.40 2.64
CA PRO A 679 28.94 -14.35 3.96
C PRO A 679 30.44 -14.10 3.87
N VAL A 680 30.99 -13.41 4.89
CA VAL A 680 32.44 -13.20 5.00
C VAL A 680 33.18 -14.53 5.24
N ASN A 681 32.55 -15.50 5.92
CA ASN A 681 33.07 -16.86 6.17
C ASN A 681 31.93 -17.90 6.19
N ARG A 682 32.23 -19.19 5.96
CA ARG A 682 31.26 -20.31 5.80
C ARG A 682 30.25 -20.49 6.95
N ASP A 683 30.55 -20.02 8.15
CA ASP A 683 29.67 -20.18 9.32
C ASP A 683 29.09 -18.86 9.84
N ALA A 684 29.40 -17.73 9.18
CA ALA A 684 28.91 -16.43 9.61
C ALA A 684 27.43 -16.26 9.22
N PRO A 685 26.55 -15.82 10.14
CA PRO A 685 25.18 -15.46 9.80
C PRO A 685 25.18 -14.20 8.95
N SER A 686 24.36 -14.19 7.91
CA SER A 686 24.31 -13.13 6.90
C SER A 686 22.97 -12.42 6.89
N PRO A 687 22.92 -11.10 6.66
CA PRO A 687 21.65 -10.39 6.55
C PRO A 687 20.83 -10.88 5.35
N LEU A 688 19.49 -10.81 5.44
CA LEU A 688 18.64 -10.93 4.25
C LEU A 688 19.03 -9.87 3.22
N THR A 689 19.02 -10.25 1.93
CA THR A 689 19.08 -9.28 0.84
C THR A 689 17.84 -8.39 0.87
N THR A 690 17.92 -7.20 0.27
CA THR A 690 16.79 -6.25 0.21
C THR A 690 15.52 -6.92 -0.33
N GLU A 691 15.64 -7.75 -1.35
CA GLU A 691 14.51 -8.45 -1.98
C GLU A 691 13.88 -9.49 -1.04
N ALA A 692 14.70 -10.22 -0.29
CA ALA A 692 14.17 -11.19 0.68
C ALA A 692 13.47 -10.49 1.87
N ARG A 693 13.80 -9.22 2.15
CA ARG A 693 13.08 -8.40 3.14
C ARG A 693 11.74 -7.91 2.60
N GLU A 694 11.68 -7.57 1.31
CA GLU A 694 10.44 -7.16 0.63
C GLU A 694 9.48 -8.33 0.45
N ALA A 695 10.01 -9.55 0.27
CA ALA A 695 9.24 -10.80 0.15
C ALA A 695 8.59 -11.31 1.45
N VAL A 696 8.71 -10.57 2.56
CA VAL A 696 8.10 -10.97 3.83
C VAL A 696 6.62 -10.63 3.81
N LEU A 697 5.77 -11.67 3.90
CA LEU A 697 4.34 -11.51 4.08
C LEU A 697 4.04 -11.16 5.54
N TRP A 698 3.84 -9.87 5.83
CA TRP A 698 3.57 -9.39 7.19
C TRP A 698 2.18 -9.78 7.67
N LEU A 699 2.10 -10.44 8.83
CA LEU A 699 0.84 -10.69 9.54
C LEU A 699 0.51 -9.51 10.46
N HIS A 700 1.51 -9.04 11.21
CA HIS A 700 1.43 -7.85 12.05
C HIS A 700 2.72 -7.06 11.92
N ARG A 701 2.64 -5.75 11.62
CA ARG A 701 3.82 -4.90 11.41
C ARG A 701 3.80 -3.70 12.34
N SER A 702 4.89 -3.50 13.09
CA SER A 702 5.04 -2.44 14.09
C SER A 702 3.86 -2.35 15.09
N ALA A 703 3.32 -3.51 15.47
CA ALA A 703 2.22 -3.61 16.42
C ALA A 703 2.69 -3.29 17.85
N PRO A 704 1.80 -2.77 18.72
CA PRO A 704 2.16 -2.44 20.10
C PRO A 704 2.49 -3.71 20.91
N LEU A 705 3.60 -3.68 21.63
CA LEU A 705 4.00 -4.69 22.61
C LEU A 705 3.80 -4.13 24.01
N ARG A 706 3.60 -5.01 25.01
CA ARG A 706 3.55 -4.57 26.42
C ARG A 706 4.88 -3.89 26.78
N GLU A 707 4.79 -2.65 27.25
CA GLU A 707 5.97 -1.82 27.56
C GLU A 707 6.83 -2.43 28.67
N ASN A 708 8.14 -2.46 28.45
CA ASN A 708 9.13 -2.72 29.47
C ASN A 708 9.51 -1.41 30.17
N LEU A 709 8.85 -1.12 31.31
CA LEU A 709 8.98 0.17 31.99
C LEU A 709 10.45 0.53 32.29
N LEU A 710 11.26 -0.40 32.77
CA LEU A 710 12.64 -0.13 33.19
C LEU A 710 13.53 0.30 32.02
N LEU A 711 13.35 -0.30 30.84
CA LEU A 711 14.06 0.08 29.61
C LEU A 711 13.73 1.50 29.14
N ARG A 712 12.50 1.95 29.41
CA ARG A 712 11.97 3.24 28.97
C ARG A 712 12.31 4.40 29.91
N LEU A 713 12.88 4.09 31.09
CA LEU A 713 13.34 5.12 32.02
C LEU A 713 14.69 5.68 31.59
N PRO A 714 14.96 6.97 31.83
CA PRO A 714 16.29 7.54 31.69
C PRO A 714 17.33 6.72 32.47
N GLU A 715 18.53 6.55 31.90
CA GLU A 715 19.59 5.75 32.52
C GLU A 715 19.90 6.16 33.96
N ARG A 716 19.93 7.47 34.22
CA ARG A 716 20.12 8.03 35.57
C ARG A 716 19.10 7.49 36.57
N ASP A 717 17.83 7.40 36.19
CA ASP A 717 16.77 6.93 37.07
C ASP A 717 16.87 5.42 37.26
N ARG A 718 17.15 4.68 36.19
CA ARG A 718 17.32 3.23 36.21
C ARG A 718 18.46 2.79 37.13
N VAL A 719 19.63 3.43 37.03
CA VAL A 719 20.78 3.15 37.91
C VAL A 719 20.44 3.41 39.36
N ALA A 720 19.77 4.53 39.66
CA ALA A 720 19.38 4.86 41.03
C ALA A 720 18.36 3.87 41.60
N ILE A 721 17.36 3.46 40.81
CA ILE A 721 16.34 2.48 41.20
C ILE A 721 16.96 1.12 41.54
N LEU A 722 17.99 0.71 40.79
CA LEU A 722 18.60 -0.60 40.93
C LEU A 722 19.76 -0.64 41.95
N ALA A 723 20.30 0.51 42.37
CA ALA A 723 21.42 0.60 43.30
C ALA A 723 21.16 0.05 44.73
N PRO A 724 19.98 0.24 45.35
CA PRO A 724 19.73 -0.27 46.69
C PRO A 724 19.81 -1.80 46.80
N ALA A 725 20.32 -2.30 47.94
CA ALA A 725 20.50 -3.73 48.18
C ALA A 725 19.17 -4.47 48.43
N SER A 726 18.23 -3.84 49.16
CA SER A 726 16.92 -4.43 49.48
C SER A 726 15.90 -4.21 48.36
N GLY A 727 15.08 -5.22 48.08
CA GLY A 727 13.97 -5.10 47.13
C GLY A 727 12.92 -4.06 47.56
N ALA A 728 12.72 -3.88 48.87
CA ALA A 728 11.83 -2.83 49.40
C ALA A 728 12.38 -1.43 49.11
N ASP A 729 13.69 -1.22 49.31
CA ASP A 729 14.34 0.07 49.07
C ASP A 729 14.38 0.40 47.58
N ARG A 730 14.67 -0.59 46.71
CA ARG A 730 14.58 -0.42 45.24
C ARG A 730 13.16 -0.08 44.79
N THR A 731 12.16 -0.73 45.39
CA THR A 731 10.74 -0.45 45.09
C THR A 731 10.34 0.94 45.57
N ALA A 732 10.84 1.38 46.73
CA ALA A 732 10.62 2.74 47.21
C ALA A 732 11.24 3.75 46.22
N GLU A 733 12.49 3.52 45.81
CA GLU A 733 13.19 4.40 44.85
C GLU A 733 12.48 4.47 43.48
N LEU A 734 11.95 3.35 42.98
CA LEU A 734 11.12 3.32 41.79
C LEU A 734 9.92 4.26 41.93
N PHE A 735 9.18 4.18 43.03
CA PHE A 735 8.00 5.02 43.25
C PHE A 735 8.35 6.48 43.58
N ARG A 736 9.58 6.79 44.05
CA ARG A 736 10.05 8.19 44.18
C ARG A 736 10.23 8.84 42.82
N ARG A 737 10.73 8.10 41.83
CA ARG A 737 11.08 8.62 40.51
C ARG A 737 9.93 8.54 39.52
N VAL A 738 9.25 7.39 39.46
CA VAL A 738 8.15 7.10 38.53
C VAL A 738 6.82 7.49 39.17
N ARG A 739 6.64 8.81 39.37
CA ARG A 739 5.41 9.38 39.96
C ARG A 739 4.38 9.63 38.87
N GLU A 740 3.11 9.56 39.27
CA GLU A 740 1.94 9.89 38.43
C GLU A 740 1.89 9.10 37.11
N ARG A 741 2.55 7.94 37.07
CA ARG A 741 2.58 7.01 35.95
C ARG A 741 2.26 5.60 36.45
N PRO A 742 1.36 4.84 35.80
CA PRO A 742 1.11 3.46 36.16
C PRO A 742 2.36 2.59 36.02
N VAL A 743 2.66 1.83 37.07
CA VAL A 743 3.73 0.85 37.17
C VAL A 743 3.09 -0.54 37.19
N PRO A 744 3.18 -1.30 36.08
CA PRO A 744 2.64 -2.66 36.03
C PRO A 744 3.40 -3.62 36.95
N GLU A 745 2.71 -4.63 37.48
CA GLU A 745 3.32 -5.64 38.37
C GLU A 745 4.46 -6.41 37.68
N ALA A 746 4.39 -6.59 36.36
CA ALA A 746 5.46 -7.19 35.57
C ALA A 746 6.79 -6.41 35.70
N ALA A 747 6.74 -5.07 35.66
CA ALA A 747 7.94 -4.24 35.83
C ALA A 747 8.51 -4.32 37.24
N LEU A 748 7.67 -4.56 38.25
CA LEU A 748 8.11 -4.70 39.64
C LEU A 748 8.92 -5.98 39.88
N ARG A 749 8.72 -7.06 39.10
CA ARG A 749 9.41 -8.34 39.32
C ARG A 749 10.93 -8.23 39.30
N ALA A 750 11.47 -7.43 38.37
CA ALA A 750 12.92 -7.19 38.27
C ALA A 750 13.46 -6.35 39.44
N VAL A 751 12.63 -5.43 39.94
CA VAL A 751 12.98 -4.51 41.04
C VAL A 751 12.91 -5.22 42.39
N THR A 752 11.82 -5.92 42.67
CA THR A 752 11.59 -6.65 43.93
C THR A 752 12.41 -7.92 44.03
N ARG A 753 12.73 -8.54 42.88
CA ARG A 753 13.30 -9.89 42.77
C ARG A 753 12.48 -10.94 43.52
N ARG A 754 11.15 -10.85 43.37
CA ARG A 754 10.17 -11.78 43.96
C ARG A 754 9.00 -11.98 43.01
N ARG A 755 8.35 -13.14 43.13
CA ARG A 755 7.10 -13.44 42.42
C ARG A 755 5.89 -12.70 42.98
N ASP A 756 5.80 -12.64 44.31
CA ASP A 756 4.77 -11.87 45.02
C ASP A 756 5.35 -10.55 45.52
N ASN A 757 4.98 -9.48 44.82
CA ASN A 757 5.48 -8.13 45.04
C ASN A 757 4.66 -7.37 46.09
N ALA A 758 3.46 -7.86 46.44
CA ALA A 758 2.52 -7.10 47.26
C ALA A 758 3.02 -6.85 48.68
N ARG A 759 3.85 -7.75 49.22
CA ARG A 759 4.53 -7.52 50.51
C ARG A 759 5.59 -6.43 50.38
N THR A 760 6.48 -6.55 49.41
CA THR A 760 7.58 -5.60 49.17
C THR A 760 7.05 -4.19 48.87
N VAL A 761 5.97 -4.08 48.08
CA VAL A 761 5.31 -2.80 47.81
C VAL A 761 4.72 -2.18 49.08
N ARG A 762 4.19 -2.98 50.01
CA ARG A 762 3.69 -2.48 51.30
C ARG A 762 4.82 -2.00 52.21
N GLU A 763 5.94 -2.72 52.24
CA GLU A 763 7.14 -2.33 52.99
C GLU A 763 7.72 -1.01 52.42
N ALA A 764 7.83 -0.91 51.09
CA ALA A 764 8.24 0.32 50.40
C ALA A 764 7.28 1.50 50.67
N ALA A 765 5.97 1.25 50.58
CA ALA A 765 4.95 2.27 50.86
C ALA A 765 5.01 2.76 52.31
N ALA A 766 5.37 1.91 53.28
CA ALA A 766 5.52 2.34 54.66
C ALA A 766 6.65 3.39 54.82
N VAL A 767 7.79 3.17 54.16
CA VAL A 767 8.91 4.14 54.14
C VAL A 767 8.50 5.43 53.42
N LEU A 768 7.89 5.30 52.25
CA LEU A 768 7.46 6.42 51.41
C LEU A 768 6.42 7.33 52.08
N ARG A 769 5.64 6.80 53.03
CA ARG A 769 4.68 7.62 53.79
C ARG A 769 5.35 8.68 54.65
N GLU A 770 6.50 8.39 55.23
CA GLU A 770 7.28 9.38 55.99
C GLU A 770 7.80 10.51 55.07
N GLU A 771 7.95 10.21 53.78
CA GLU A 771 8.38 11.16 52.74
C GLU A 771 7.20 11.87 52.05
N GLY A 772 5.96 11.64 52.48
CA GLY A 772 4.78 12.23 51.87
C GLY A 772 4.33 11.57 50.56
N VAL A 773 4.84 10.38 50.22
CA VAL A 773 4.53 9.69 48.97
C VAL A 773 3.48 8.59 49.21
N LEU A 774 2.34 8.73 48.54
CA LEU A 774 1.24 7.77 48.56
C LEU A 774 1.38 6.81 47.39
N VAL A 775 1.32 5.51 47.65
CA VAL A 775 1.26 4.46 46.63
C VAL A 775 -0.15 3.85 46.61
N VAL A 776 -0.81 3.91 45.46
CA VAL A 776 -2.16 3.35 45.26
C VAL A 776 -2.11 2.21 44.25
N GLY A 777 -2.84 1.12 44.52
CA GLY A 777 -2.94 -0.04 43.62
C GLY A 777 -4.28 -0.10 42.88
N GLY A 778 -4.35 -0.89 41.80
CA GLY A 778 -5.52 -1.11 40.94
C GLY A 778 -6.80 -1.69 41.57
N ASN A 779 -6.84 -1.89 42.88
CA ASN A 779 -8.06 -2.31 43.56
C ASN A 779 -9.13 -1.20 43.56
N ARG A 780 -10.40 -1.54 43.81
CA ARG A 780 -11.54 -0.60 43.79
C ARG A 780 -11.26 0.71 44.56
N ARG A 781 -10.80 0.60 45.82
CA ARG A 781 -10.54 1.76 46.68
C ARG A 781 -9.37 2.61 46.15
N GLY A 782 -8.32 1.97 45.61
CA GLY A 782 -7.19 2.67 45.01
C GLY A 782 -7.56 3.38 43.70
N ARG A 783 -8.40 2.77 42.86
CA ARG A 783 -8.93 3.42 41.65
C ARG A 783 -9.85 4.60 41.97
N GLU A 784 -10.71 4.47 42.98
CA GLU A 784 -11.54 5.58 43.50
C GLU A 784 -10.64 6.74 44.00
N LEU A 785 -9.57 6.41 44.74
CA LEU A 785 -8.62 7.40 45.27
C LEU A 785 -7.81 8.10 44.18
N ALA A 786 -7.32 7.34 43.18
CA ALA A 786 -6.63 7.88 42.01
C ALA A 786 -7.55 8.82 41.23
N GLY A 787 -8.81 8.44 41.01
CA GLY A 787 -9.82 9.28 40.37
C GLY A 787 -10.10 10.57 41.15
N ALA A 788 -10.23 10.49 42.48
CA ALA A 788 -10.46 11.65 43.34
C ALA A 788 -9.29 12.66 43.31
N LEU A 789 -8.06 12.16 43.18
CA LEU A 789 -6.84 12.98 43.04
C LEU A 789 -6.52 13.36 41.58
N ARG A 790 -7.32 12.94 40.60
CA ARG A 790 -7.07 13.07 39.15
C ARG A 790 -5.72 12.52 38.68
N LEU A 791 -5.30 11.41 39.27
CA LEU A 791 -4.16 10.63 38.81
C LEU A 791 -4.57 9.66 37.70
N PRO A 792 -3.63 9.18 36.86
CA PRO A 792 -3.89 8.04 36.00
C PRO A 792 -4.41 6.85 36.81
N VAL A 793 -5.59 6.34 36.44
CA VAL A 793 -6.24 5.25 37.17
C VAL A 793 -5.48 3.95 36.84
N PRO A 794 -4.84 3.29 37.82
CA PRO A 794 -4.07 2.08 37.55
C PRO A 794 -4.99 0.92 37.16
N ASP A 795 -4.51 0.10 36.21
CA ASP A 795 -5.13 -1.17 35.86
C ASP A 795 -5.12 -2.16 37.01
N ALA A 796 -5.89 -3.24 36.86
CA ALA A 796 -6.06 -4.27 37.88
C ALA A 796 -4.77 -5.01 38.27
N ASP A 797 -3.64 -4.84 37.56
CA ASP A 797 -2.32 -5.38 37.89
C ASP A 797 -1.24 -4.28 38.00
N ALA A 798 -1.62 -3.04 38.36
CA ALA A 798 -0.71 -1.90 38.40
C ALA A 798 -0.80 -1.07 39.71
N TYR A 799 0.22 -0.24 39.91
CA TYR A 799 0.32 0.73 41.00
C TYR A 799 0.66 2.11 40.43
N VAL A 800 0.28 3.18 41.12
CA VAL A 800 0.76 4.54 40.83
C VAL A 800 1.14 5.23 42.14
N SER A 801 2.23 6.00 42.11
CA SER A 801 2.68 6.80 43.25
C SER A 801 2.44 8.29 43.01
N VAL A 802 2.19 9.04 44.08
CA VAL A 802 2.05 10.50 44.05
C VAL A 802 2.62 11.07 45.34
N ARG A 803 3.25 12.25 45.28
CA ARG A 803 3.61 13.00 46.48
C ARG A 803 2.44 13.88 46.89
N LEU A 804 2.03 13.84 48.15
CA LEU A 804 0.96 14.69 48.67
C LEU A 804 1.52 15.75 49.63
N THR A 805 0.82 16.87 49.71
CA THR A 805 1.05 17.94 50.70
C THR A 805 -0.30 18.41 51.25
N ARG A 806 -0.28 19.07 52.39
CA ARG A 806 -1.50 19.68 52.93
C ARG A 806 -1.97 20.79 51.99
N ARG A 807 -3.29 20.88 51.80
CA ARG A 807 -3.89 21.89 50.95
C ARG A 807 -3.62 23.29 51.54
N ARG A 808 -3.07 24.17 50.71
CA ARG A 808 -2.84 25.58 51.00
C ARG A 808 -3.72 26.44 50.09
N PRO A 809 -3.92 27.74 50.38
CA PRO A 809 -4.80 28.60 49.59
C PRO A 809 -4.47 28.69 48.09
N HIS A 810 -3.20 28.52 47.70
CA HIS A 810 -2.78 28.52 46.30
C HIS A 810 -3.06 27.20 45.55
N HIS A 811 -3.47 26.14 46.25
CA HIS A 811 -3.77 24.84 45.63
C HIS A 811 -5.20 24.80 45.07
N ALA A 812 -5.28 24.83 43.74
CA ALA A 812 -6.52 24.62 42.98
C ALA A 812 -6.80 23.13 42.65
N ALA A 813 -5.85 22.24 42.94
CA ALA A 813 -5.95 20.81 42.64
C ALA A 813 -7.03 20.10 43.48
N PRO A 814 -7.61 18.99 42.96
CA PRO A 814 -8.50 18.13 43.73
C PRO A 814 -7.83 17.65 45.01
N SER A 815 -8.61 17.58 46.10
CA SER A 815 -8.12 17.17 47.41
C SER A 815 -8.89 15.99 47.97
N ILE A 816 -8.21 15.17 48.76
CA ILE A 816 -8.82 14.13 49.60
C ILE A 816 -8.70 14.54 51.07
N VAL A 817 -9.64 14.10 51.91
CA VAL A 817 -9.57 14.37 53.36
C VAL A 817 -9.01 13.14 54.06
N ALA A 818 -7.96 13.34 54.86
CA ALA A 818 -7.33 12.32 55.68
C ALA A 818 -6.75 12.95 56.96
N GLY A 819 -6.95 12.32 58.10
CA GLY A 819 -6.55 12.83 59.41
C GLY A 819 -7.22 14.16 59.78
N GLY A 820 -8.42 14.42 59.23
CA GLY A 820 -9.13 15.70 59.40
C GLY A 820 -8.57 16.87 58.57
N VAL A 821 -7.58 16.63 57.71
CA VAL A 821 -6.93 17.65 56.88
C VAL A 821 -7.11 17.32 55.40
N ALA A 822 -7.22 18.34 54.54
CA ALA A 822 -7.26 18.16 53.10
C ALA A 822 -5.84 18.02 52.51
N TRP A 823 -5.63 17.00 51.68
CA TRP A 823 -4.37 16.68 51.01
C TRP A 823 -4.54 16.79 49.49
N VAL A 824 -3.54 17.34 48.81
CA VAL A 824 -3.49 17.52 47.35
C VAL A 824 -2.19 16.93 46.79
N ALA A 825 -2.16 16.64 45.49
CA ALA A 825 -0.91 16.33 44.80
C ALA A 825 0.06 17.52 44.93
N ALA A 826 1.27 17.24 45.40
CA ALA A 826 2.29 18.24 45.69
C ALA A 826 3.01 18.70 44.41
N GLY A 827 3.15 20.00 44.24
CA GLY A 827 3.99 20.61 43.21
C GLY A 827 5.49 20.46 43.53
N PRO A 828 6.40 21.02 42.71
CA PRO A 828 7.85 20.92 42.94
C PRO A 828 8.31 21.62 44.23
N ASP A 829 7.69 22.76 44.56
CA ASP A 829 8.13 23.65 45.64
C ASP A 829 7.45 23.36 46.99
N ASP A 830 6.52 22.41 47.03
CA ASP A 830 5.83 22.04 48.25
C ASP A 830 6.76 21.30 49.23
N PRO A 831 6.66 21.55 50.55
CA PRO A 831 7.48 20.89 51.55
C PRO A 831 7.13 19.40 51.66
N LEU A 832 8.11 18.62 52.12
CA LEU A 832 7.92 17.20 52.44
C LEU A 832 7.16 17.09 53.77
N GLU A 833 6.03 16.39 53.75
CA GLU A 833 5.15 16.21 54.91
C GLU A 833 4.73 14.73 55.03
N PRO A 834 4.92 14.07 56.19
CA PRO A 834 4.51 12.69 56.39
C PRO A 834 3.00 12.47 56.22
N LEU A 835 2.61 11.35 55.59
CA LEU A 835 1.21 11.01 55.35
C LEU A 835 0.50 10.47 56.60
N PRO A 836 -0.78 10.82 56.83
CA PRO A 836 -1.53 10.35 57.99
C PRO A 836 -1.87 8.86 57.85
N GLY A 837 -1.99 8.13 58.97
CA GLY A 837 -2.16 6.67 58.99
C GLY A 837 -3.48 6.13 58.42
N ASP A 838 -4.50 6.99 58.27
CA ASP A 838 -5.84 6.62 57.78
C ASP A 838 -5.92 6.50 56.24
N LEU A 839 -4.93 7.02 55.50
CA LEU A 839 -4.81 6.76 54.07
C LEU A 839 -4.54 5.27 53.82
N PRO A 840 -5.22 4.63 52.84
CA PRO A 840 -5.10 3.19 52.63
C PRO A 840 -3.69 2.79 52.22
N ASN A 841 -3.20 1.66 52.75
CA ASN A 841 -2.00 1.01 52.20
C ASN A 841 -2.34 0.31 50.86
N PRO A 842 -1.37 0.20 49.94
CA PRO A 842 -1.56 -0.52 48.70
C PRO A 842 -1.91 -1.98 49.01
N ARG A 843 -3.11 -2.39 48.60
CA ARG A 843 -3.57 -3.79 48.67
C ARG A 843 -3.42 -4.44 47.32
N ARG A 844 -3.22 -5.77 47.36
CA ARG A 844 -3.05 -6.62 46.17
C ARG A 844 -4.10 -6.24 45.10
N PRO A 845 -3.66 -5.88 43.90
CA PRO A 845 -4.51 -5.84 42.73
C PRO A 845 -5.09 -7.26 42.53
N ARG A 846 -6.40 -7.39 42.32
CA ARG A 846 -7.08 -8.70 42.31
C ARG A 846 -7.20 -9.24 40.90
#